data_AF-A0A258W7F5-F1
#
_entry.id   AF-A0A258W7F5-F1
#
_cell.length_a   1.000
_cell.length_b   1.000
_cell.length_c   1.000
_cell.angle_alpha   90.00
_cell.angle_beta   90.00
_cell.angle_gamma   90.00
#
_symmetry.space_group_name_H-M   'P 1'
#
loop_
_entity.id
_entity.type
_entity.pdbx_description
1 polymer ?
#
loop_
_entity_poly.entity_id
_entity_poly.type
_entity_poly.pdbx_seq_one_letter_code
_entity_poly.pdbx_strand_id
1 'polypeptide(L)'
;MNKNNDLNSALAVCVVPLVFFMAWFFSLSGSIDQNSNALATYFHQKGDFVSIVLISNLLFSAVSVWLIAAALGIGKFGGKIVQFRQSKTKLSSRVKLCMVVFGLIGGLLILGLIFYFKPYENIKPLPRVVPSVQGTILFSYLNTNSFILGVELALAALFVFLKIQKLLTGGMPAIPERKNMLVLGSKQVDGAEEWITIGRPGLVTGVMLIASTGGGKSVACLLPWTKQFMSNFTPFPSIVVIDPKDTFARSVLKLASELKHDEKVVHFTLDGRFRTNPIYREHMLKESGFLYVTSLIRAATINFVGSEQGDQKFWGLKGSALIKNLVIFCAAKYDGYFTLKEFYQEMIEIPNRDFATEFEVYLQNEKYEWDERRNMEISRDYFEFEFMNLDSKIKDSIAQTATTFLGQIRAAQIEKVFCPSREEINFWGFDQVVDEGKIFVFGIDMPGVSGPLSVLMKLMYQKSVMERIKNSKRLETQRLSIGVFDEYQSFASLGGGQIEGDEDYAAKRREALGVTIVATQSHSSLLQATGNDVGTDVLLANFRTRIVGATTDKRTIDHYKEIGGEIQEEIESESYTESGQRPTKQIFGTGLFTSQPTVSQSVNKNQQKRSRITGEVMSRLKTFEAIGLVFNGVDTEFYDKICLKPAFFPSMRISHEKVLKAARAAAMACFVLFSIRSQAFPSVCSVVKTPAFESCFEHVKSSCTCGWPPRPCSHHTYYLPTTFIEVTSRPKQSFFSDLPIAGAQLNSLKEMWFSSGSVEMDNRFYHARVIQTPFASLAYSGMPCGGTEADKFCFGAMSEHISNQWKTGSGDLNDPQFKAWSLSPKACLIKGSISAAGAGQIANGSPAGGATCSFPMAGLSVFPPVSSDICGGWGVLLPRTGFVESNSSVGGALLAAERIRSIANEVYRSVAVYPDEKWQMIFPKSSSCFREGQSVGKLETINGVNEMGRLTQLNQDSWLFVVWKRVSCCKDVNSIPQAEFAKNAMKTMCQGME
;
A
#
# COMPACT_ATOMS: atom_id res chain seq x y z
N MET A 1 -25.64 0.61 -9.37
CA MET A 1 -27.02 0.11 -9.21
C MET A 1 -27.00 -1.03 -8.20
N ASN A 2 -27.76 -0.97 -7.10
CA ASN A 2 -28.10 -2.15 -6.27
C ASN A 2 -29.22 -1.93 -5.22
N LYS A 3 -29.99 -0.83 -5.27
CA LYS A 3 -31.12 -0.58 -4.33
C LYS A 3 -32.23 -1.65 -4.44
N ASN A 4 -32.40 -2.30 -5.59
CA ASN A 4 -33.54 -3.21 -5.81
C ASN A 4 -33.38 -4.59 -5.17
N ASN A 5 -32.15 -5.13 -5.01
CA ASN A 5 -31.98 -6.43 -4.36
C ASN A 5 -32.21 -6.35 -2.84
N ASP A 6 -31.76 -5.27 -2.21
CA ASP A 6 -32.05 -5.01 -0.78
C ASP A 6 -33.56 -4.77 -0.56
N LEU A 7 -34.23 -4.05 -1.46
CA LEU A 7 -35.67 -3.78 -1.38
C LEU A 7 -36.51 -5.05 -1.60
N ASN A 8 -36.15 -5.89 -2.57
CA ASN A 8 -36.84 -7.17 -2.81
C ASN A 8 -36.61 -8.17 -1.68
N SER A 9 -35.42 -8.17 -1.06
CA SER A 9 -35.13 -8.97 0.14
C SER A 9 -35.96 -8.49 1.34
N ALA A 10 -36.07 -7.17 1.54
CA ALA A 10 -36.91 -6.58 2.57
C ALA A 10 -38.41 -6.84 2.34
N LEU A 11 -38.89 -6.76 1.09
CA LEU A 11 -40.26 -7.14 0.74
C LEU A 11 -40.51 -8.63 1.00
N ALA A 12 -39.60 -9.52 0.62
CA ALA A 12 -39.77 -10.96 0.86
C ALA A 12 -39.92 -11.29 2.36
N VAL A 13 -39.12 -10.65 3.22
CA VAL A 13 -39.17 -10.87 4.68
C VAL A 13 -40.41 -10.24 5.33
N CYS A 14 -40.95 -9.14 4.79
CA CYS A 14 -42.15 -8.48 5.33
C CYS A 14 -43.47 -8.99 4.74
N VAL A 15 -43.50 -9.40 3.47
CA VAL A 15 -44.71 -9.82 2.75
C VAL A 15 -45.05 -11.28 3.03
N VAL A 16 -44.07 -12.18 3.17
CA VAL A 16 -44.36 -13.61 3.45
C VAL A 16 -45.14 -13.81 4.76
N PRO A 17 -44.78 -13.19 5.90
CA PRO A 17 -45.60 -13.26 7.12
C PRO A 17 -46.98 -12.61 6.96
N LEU A 18 -47.08 -11.54 6.18
CA LEU A 18 -48.31 -10.75 6.00
C LEU A 18 -49.31 -11.44 5.06
N VAL A 19 -48.83 -12.19 4.07
CA VAL A 19 -49.63 -13.09 3.22
C VAL A 19 -50.10 -14.32 4.01
N PHE A 20 -49.24 -14.91 4.85
CA PHE A 20 -49.65 -15.95 5.79
C PHE A 20 -50.73 -15.45 6.76
N PHE A 21 -50.59 -14.22 7.27
CA PHE A 21 -51.57 -13.57 8.13
C PHE A 21 -52.91 -13.32 7.42
N MET A 22 -52.92 -12.84 6.18
CA MET A 22 -54.17 -12.68 5.41
C MET A 22 -54.85 -14.02 5.12
N ALA A 23 -54.10 -15.03 4.66
CA ALA A 23 -54.64 -16.37 4.37
C ALA A 23 -55.27 -17.02 5.62
N TRP A 24 -54.69 -16.77 6.79
CA TRP A 24 -55.20 -17.24 8.08
C TRP A 24 -56.35 -16.37 8.63
N PHE A 25 -56.35 -15.06 8.42
CA PHE A 25 -57.45 -14.18 8.82
C PHE A 25 -58.73 -14.46 8.03
N PHE A 26 -58.62 -14.73 6.72
CA PHE A 26 -59.78 -15.11 5.89
C PHE A 26 -60.30 -16.52 6.16
N SER A 27 -59.59 -17.38 6.89
CA SER A 27 -60.13 -18.70 7.32
C SER A 27 -61.03 -18.62 8.56
N LEU A 28 -61.21 -17.43 9.14
CA LEU A 28 -61.88 -17.21 10.43
C LEU A 28 -63.23 -16.49 10.37
N SER A 29 -63.79 -16.25 9.18
CA SER A 29 -65.08 -15.58 8.99
C SER A 29 -66.31 -16.49 9.29
N GLY A 30 -66.36 -17.03 10.51
CA GLY A 30 -67.59 -17.55 11.12
C GLY A 30 -68.41 -16.43 11.76
N SER A 31 -69.74 -16.47 11.64
CA SER A 31 -70.65 -15.35 11.92
C SER A 31 -70.53 -14.74 13.34
N ILE A 32 -70.36 -13.41 13.39
CA ILE A 32 -70.19 -12.60 14.61
C ILE A 32 -71.37 -12.72 15.59
N ASP A 33 -72.60 -12.88 15.09
CA ASP A 33 -73.83 -12.85 15.92
C ASP A 33 -74.01 -14.02 16.89
N GLN A 34 -73.32 -15.15 16.68
CA GLN A 34 -73.34 -16.25 17.65
C GLN A 34 -72.42 -16.01 18.85
N ASN A 35 -71.35 -15.24 18.67
CA ASN A 35 -70.38 -14.98 19.75
C ASN A 35 -70.84 -13.88 20.71
N SER A 36 -71.58 -12.88 20.24
CA SER A 36 -72.07 -11.76 21.07
C SER A 36 -73.07 -12.22 22.15
N ASN A 37 -74.06 -13.03 21.77
CA ASN A 37 -75.08 -13.53 22.69
C ASN A 37 -74.53 -14.50 23.76
N ALA A 38 -73.48 -15.27 23.43
CA ALA A 38 -72.80 -16.15 24.38
C ALA A 38 -71.95 -15.37 25.40
N LEU A 39 -71.32 -14.26 24.98
CA LEU A 39 -70.58 -13.37 25.87
C LEU A 39 -71.50 -12.68 26.90
N ALA A 40 -72.67 -12.21 26.47
CA ALA A 40 -73.63 -11.54 27.34
C ALA A 40 -74.14 -12.43 28.50
N THR A 41 -74.34 -13.73 28.26
CA THR A 41 -74.74 -14.68 29.33
C THR A 41 -73.59 -15.04 30.27
N TYR A 42 -72.34 -15.04 29.77
CA TYR A 42 -71.17 -15.40 30.58
C TYR A 42 -70.74 -14.30 31.57
N PHE A 43 -70.88 -13.02 31.18
CA PHE A 43 -70.58 -11.88 32.06
C PHE A 43 -71.42 -11.84 33.34
N HIS A 44 -72.61 -12.45 33.35
CA HIS A 44 -73.54 -12.37 34.47
C HIS A 44 -73.23 -13.33 35.64
N GLN A 45 -72.27 -14.24 35.51
CA GLN A 45 -71.96 -15.25 36.56
C GLN A 45 -70.56 -15.21 37.19
N LYS A 46 -69.50 -14.71 36.52
CA LYS A 46 -68.16 -14.54 37.13
C LYS A 46 -67.36 -13.38 36.53
N GLY A 47 -67.59 -12.16 37.03
CA GLY A 47 -66.87 -10.96 36.60
C GLY A 47 -65.37 -10.95 36.93
N ASP A 48 -64.96 -11.56 38.05
CA ASP A 48 -63.62 -11.34 38.61
C ASP A 48 -62.49 -11.98 37.80
N PHE A 49 -62.67 -13.22 37.33
CA PHE A 49 -61.59 -13.97 36.68
C PHE A 49 -61.19 -13.38 35.32
N VAL A 50 -62.18 -13.00 34.50
CA VAL A 50 -61.93 -12.37 33.20
C VAL A 50 -61.31 -10.99 33.38
N SER A 51 -61.76 -10.23 34.38
CA SER A 51 -61.20 -8.90 34.71
C SER A 51 -59.73 -8.98 35.13
N ILE A 52 -59.38 -9.93 36.00
CA ILE A 52 -57.98 -10.14 36.44
C ILE A 52 -57.07 -10.49 35.25
N VAL A 53 -57.53 -11.35 34.33
CA VAL A 53 -56.75 -11.74 33.14
C VAL A 53 -56.62 -10.58 32.15
N LEU A 54 -57.66 -9.76 31.94
CA LEU A 54 -57.56 -8.56 31.09
C LEU A 54 -56.60 -7.52 31.69
N ILE A 55 -56.70 -7.26 33.00
CA ILE A 55 -55.83 -6.31 33.70
C ILE A 55 -54.38 -6.79 33.71
N SER A 56 -54.12 -8.09 33.90
CA SER A 56 -52.75 -8.63 33.87
C SER A 56 -52.11 -8.55 32.48
N ASN A 57 -52.86 -8.80 31.40
CA ASN A 57 -52.36 -8.64 30.03
C ASN A 57 -52.13 -7.17 29.65
N LEU A 58 -53.01 -6.25 30.08
CA LEU A 58 -52.81 -4.80 29.93
C LEU A 58 -51.57 -4.31 30.70
N LEU A 59 -51.35 -4.77 31.92
CA LEU A 59 -50.13 -4.48 32.69
C LEU A 59 -48.88 -5.04 32.01
N PHE A 60 -48.92 -6.29 31.54
CA PHE A 60 -47.77 -6.92 30.90
C PHE A 60 -47.37 -6.21 29.60
N SER A 61 -48.35 -5.90 28.73
CA SER A 61 -48.11 -5.16 27.48
C SER A 61 -47.71 -3.70 27.71
N ALA A 62 -48.24 -3.03 28.74
CA ALA A 62 -47.77 -1.70 29.13
C ALA A 62 -46.30 -1.72 29.61
N VAL A 63 -45.92 -2.73 30.39
CA VAL A 63 -44.54 -2.89 30.90
C VAL A 63 -43.56 -3.26 29.78
N SER A 64 -43.92 -4.15 28.85
CA SER A 64 -43.03 -4.47 27.72
C SER A 64 -42.85 -3.28 26.77
N VAL A 65 -43.92 -2.54 26.44
CA VAL A 65 -43.84 -1.28 25.68
C VAL A 65 -42.99 -0.23 26.41
N TRP A 66 -43.12 -0.11 27.74
CA TRP A 66 -42.31 0.80 28.56
C TRP A 66 -40.82 0.43 28.55
N LEU A 67 -40.48 -0.86 28.67
CA LEU A 67 -39.09 -1.34 28.58
C LEU A 67 -38.50 -1.13 27.18
N ILE A 68 -39.27 -1.35 26.12
CA ILE A 68 -38.85 -1.10 24.73
C ILE A 68 -38.63 0.41 24.50
N ALA A 69 -39.53 1.28 24.96
CA ALA A 69 -39.37 2.73 24.86
C ALA A 69 -38.13 3.23 25.62
N ALA A 70 -37.84 2.67 26.80
CA ALA A 70 -36.63 2.95 27.57
C ALA A 70 -35.35 2.48 26.84
N ALA A 71 -35.36 1.30 26.22
CA ALA A 71 -34.23 0.77 25.45
C ALA A 71 -33.96 1.57 24.15
N LEU A 72 -35.00 2.14 23.54
CA LEU A 72 -34.92 3.04 22.38
C LEU A 72 -34.62 4.51 22.76
N GLY A 73 -34.61 4.83 24.06
CA GLY A 73 -34.25 6.16 24.57
C GLY A 73 -35.34 7.24 24.43
N ILE A 74 -36.60 6.84 24.27
CA ILE A 74 -37.73 7.75 24.01
C ILE A 74 -38.25 8.32 25.34
N GLY A 75 -38.31 9.67 25.45
CA GLY A 75 -38.90 10.39 26.59
C GLY A 75 -37.88 10.94 27.62
N LYS A 76 -38.39 11.56 28.70
CA LYS A 76 -37.60 12.35 29.68
C LYS A 76 -36.48 11.55 30.39
N PHE A 77 -36.51 10.22 30.36
CA PHE A 77 -35.45 9.38 30.95
C PHE A 77 -34.21 9.24 30.05
N GLY A 78 -34.35 9.37 28.73
CA GLY A 78 -33.22 9.36 27.78
C GLY A 78 -32.21 10.47 28.07
N GLY A 79 -32.69 11.65 28.48
CA GLY A 79 -31.85 12.78 28.88
C GLY A 79 -30.94 12.51 30.09
N LYS A 80 -31.39 11.69 31.06
CA LYS A 80 -30.58 11.34 32.24
C LYS A 80 -29.47 10.33 31.92
N ILE A 81 -29.64 9.49 30.89
CA ILE A 81 -28.60 8.58 30.42
C ILE A 81 -27.59 9.32 29.51
N VAL A 82 -28.00 10.38 28.82
CA VAL A 82 -27.09 11.26 28.05
C VAL A 82 -26.07 11.97 28.94
N GLN A 83 -26.37 12.28 30.21
CA GLN A 83 -25.39 12.86 31.14
C GLN A 83 -24.23 11.91 31.48
N PHE A 84 -24.39 10.59 31.37
CA PHE A 84 -23.29 9.62 31.53
C PHE A 84 -22.33 9.56 30.32
N ARG A 85 -22.49 10.43 29.31
CA ARG A 85 -21.68 10.46 28.08
C ARG A 85 -20.31 11.15 28.23
N GLN A 86 -20.03 11.81 29.35
CA GLN A 86 -18.82 12.64 29.54
C GLN A 86 -17.61 11.93 30.20
N SER A 87 -17.72 10.67 30.65
CA SER A 87 -16.60 9.97 31.31
C SER A 87 -15.97 8.87 30.43
N LYS A 88 -14.64 8.87 30.36
CA LYS A 88 -13.84 7.94 29.55
C LYS A 88 -13.87 6.52 30.14
N THR A 89 -13.83 5.53 29.24
CA THR A 89 -13.64 4.08 29.49
C THR A 89 -14.80 3.29 30.12
N LYS A 90 -15.27 2.27 29.37
CA LYS A 90 -15.35 0.82 29.75
C LYS A 90 -16.41 0.11 28.92
N LEU A 91 -15.95 -0.71 27.98
CA LEU A 91 -16.79 -1.58 27.13
C LEU A 91 -17.55 -2.64 27.96
N SER A 92 -17.07 -2.97 29.17
CA SER A 92 -17.62 -4.04 30.02
C SER A 92 -18.96 -3.72 30.70
N SER A 93 -19.28 -2.45 30.97
CA SER A 93 -20.54 -2.10 31.66
C SER A 93 -21.76 -2.34 30.76
N ARG A 94 -21.65 -2.02 29.47
CA ARG A 94 -22.71 -2.26 28.48
C ARG A 94 -22.94 -3.76 28.21
N VAL A 95 -21.89 -4.58 28.26
CA VAL A 95 -22.03 -6.04 28.12
C VAL A 95 -22.76 -6.63 29.33
N LYS A 96 -22.43 -6.21 30.56
CA LYS A 96 -23.15 -6.62 31.77
C LYS A 96 -24.62 -6.21 31.75
N LEU A 97 -24.92 -4.96 31.38
CA LEU A 97 -26.32 -4.49 31.25
C LEU A 97 -27.07 -5.29 30.18
N CYS A 98 -26.47 -5.57 29.01
CA CYS A 98 -27.08 -6.40 28.00
C CYS A 98 -27.32 -7.84 28.45
N MET A 99 -26.40 -8.47 29.20
CA MET A 99 -26.63 -9.82 29.76
C MET A 99 -27.75 -9.83 30.81
N VAL A 100 -27.86 -8.79 31.63
CA VAL A 100 -28.99 -8.64 32.57
C VAL A 100 -30.32 -8.45 31.84
N VAL A 101 -30.35 -7.66 30.76
CA VAL A 101 -31.55 -7.46 29.93
C VAL A 101 -31.92 -8.73 29.15
N PHE A 102 -30.96 -9.45 28.56
CA PHE A 102 -31.22 -10.74 27.92
C PHE A 102 -31.64 -11.82 28.93
N GLY A 103 -31.08 -11.81 30.14
CA GLY A 103 -31.50 -12.67 31.25
C GLY A 103 -32.91 -12.36 31.75
N LEU A 104 -33.30 -11.08 31.78
CA LEU A 104 -34.66 -10.65 32.09
C LEU A 104 -35.66 -11.01 30.98
N ILE A 105 -35.31 -10.82 29.70
CA ILE A 105 -36.17 -11.20 28.57
C ILE A 105 -36.30 -12.73 28.50
N GLY A 106 -35.21 -13.48 28.67
CA GLY A 106 -35.25 -14.94 28.77
C GLY A 106 -36.05 -15.42 30.00
N GLY A 107 -35.88 -14.77 31.14
CA GLY A 107 -36.65 -15.03 32.36
C GLY A 107 -38.14 -14.73 32.21
N LEU A 108 -38.50 -13.65 31.49
CA LEU A 108 -39.87 -13.29 31.15
C LEU A 108 -40.49 -14.24 30.11
N LEU A 109 -39.71 -14.73 29.14
CA LEU A 109 -40.14 -15.78 28.21
C LEU A 109 -40.38 -17.11 28.95
N ILE A 110 -39.51 -17.47 29.90
CA ILE A 110 -39.67 -18.68 30.73
C ILE A 110 -40.85 -18.53 31.69
N LEU A 111 -41.02 -17.37 32.35
CA LEU A 111 -42.20 -17.08 33.17
C LEU A 111 -43.49 -17.04 32.35
N GLY A 112 -43.43 -16.51 31.13
CA GLY A 112 -44.52 -16.53 30.16
C GLY A 112 -44.90 -17.95 29.76
N LEU A 113 -43.92 -18.80 29.44
CA LEU A 113 -44.14 -20.23 29.18
C LEU A 113 -44.72 -20.96 30.40
N ILE A 114 -44.23 -20.67 31.61
CA ILE A 114 -44.78 -21.22 32.86
C ILE A 114 -46.24 -20.76 33.02
N PHE A 115 -46.56 -19.48 32.83
CA PHE A 115 -47.94 -18.96 32.88
C PHE A 115 -48.83 -19.43 31.71
N TYR A 116 -48.24 -19.83 30.59
CA TYR A 116 -48.93 -20.40 29.44
C TYR A 116 -49.35 -21.86 29.69
N PHE A 117 -48.52 -22.63 30.42
CA PHE A 117 -48.83 -24.03 30.77
C PHE A 117 -49.57 -24.22 32.11
N LYS A 118 -49.38 -23.35 33.10
CA LYS A 118 -50.04 -23.50 34.43
C LYS A 118 -51.59 -23.48 34.42
N PRO A 119 -52.28 -22.82 33.47
CA PRO A 119 -53.72 -22.95 33.32
C PRO A 119 -54.16 -24.34 32.83
N TYR A 120 -53.36 -25.02 31.98
CA TYR A 120 -53.71 -26.36 31.47
C TYR A 120 -53.87 -27.40 32.59
N GLU A 121 -53.07 -27.32 33.65
CA GLU A 121 -53.18 -28.23 34.81
C GLU A 121 -54.48 -28.07 35.61
N ASN A 122 -55.14 -26.91 35.53
CA ASN A 122 -56.31 -26.57 36.34
C ASN A 122 -57.65 -26.68 35.59
N ILE A 123 -57.64 -26.97 34.29
CA ILE A 123 -58.87 -27.23 33.51
C ILE A 123 -59.32 -28.67 33.77
N LYS A 124 -60.02 -28.88 34.89
CA LYS A 124 -60.90 -30.06 35.03
C LYS A 124 -62.05 -29.93 34.02
N PRO A 125 -62.40 -30.97 33.25
CA PRO A 125 -63.51 -30.91 32.31
C PRO A 125 -64.84 -30.69 33.06
N LEU A 126 -65.43 -29.52 32.91
CA LEU A 126 -66.74 -29.17 33.48
C LEU A 126 -67.86 -29.72 32.56
N PRO A 127 -68.70 -30.68 33.00
CA PRO A 127 -69.53 -31.46 32.06
C PRO A 127 -70.71 -30.75 31.37
N ARG A 128 -70.91 -29.43 31.55
CA ARG A 128 -72.17 -28.73 31.17
C ARG A 128 -72.02 -27.28 30.68
N VAL A 129 -70.90 -26.89 30.06
CA VAL A 129 -70.79 -25.61 29.34
C VAL A 129 -70.31 -25.86 27.92
N VAL A 130 -70.90 -25.18 26.94
CA VAL A 130 -70.76 -25.49 25.50
C VAL A 130 -69.30 -25.40 25.05
N PRO A 131 -68.72 -26.47 24.44
CA PRO A 131 -67.30 -26.51 24.06
C PRO A 131 -66.84 -25.39 23.11
N SER A 132 -67.75 -24.83 22.29
CA SER A 132 -67.44 -23.79 21.31
C SER A 132 -66.96 -22.49 21.93
N VAL A 133 -67.60 -22.00 23.00
CA VAL A 133 -67.29 -20.69 23.61
C VAL A 133 -65.92 -20.71 24.30
N GLN A 134 -65.59 -21.82 24.96
CA GLN A 134 -64.25 -22.04 25.53
C GLN A 134 -63.19 -22.11 24.43
N GLY A 135 -63.50 -22.77 23.30
CA GLY A 135 -62.67 -22.77 22.10
C GLY A 135 -62.40 -21.37 21.56
N THR A 136 -63.43 -20.54 21.37
CA THR A 136 -63.28 -19.18 20.83
C THR A 136 -62.44 -18.27 21.73
N ILE A 137 -62.62 -18.34 23.05
CA ILE A 137 -61.83 -17.53 24.00
C ILE A 137 -60.36 -17.98 24.02
N LEU A 138 -60.10 -19.29 24.06
CA LEU A 138 -58.76 -19.85 24.00
C LEU A 138 -58.07 -19.47 22.69
N PHE A 139 -58.78 -19.59 21.57
CA PHE A 139 -58.28 -19.24 20.24
C PHE A 139 -57.93 -17.74 20.14
N SER A 140 -58.81 -16.84 20.59
CA SER A 140 -58.54 -15.40 20.62
C SER A 140 -57.35 -15.03 21.53
N TYR A 141 -57.21 -15.70 22.68
CA TYR A 141 -56.08 -15.51 23.59
C TYR A 141 -54.75 -15.96 22.96
N LEU A 142 -54.72 -17.13 22.32
CA LEU A 142 -53.54 -17.62 21.59
C LEU A 142 -53.14 -16.63 20.49
N ASN A 143 -54.10 -16.16 19.69
CA ASN A 143 -53.87 -15.26 18.57
C ASN A 143 -53.29 -13.91 18.99
N THR A 144 -53.81 -13.33 20.08
CA THR A 144 -53.33 -12.04 20.59
C THR A 144 -51.89 -12.15 21.12
N ASN A 145 -51.55 -13.26 21.80
CA ASN A 145 -50.19 -13.49 22.28
C ASN A 145 -49.20 -13.80 21.13
N SER A 146 -49.61 -14.56 20.12
CA SER A 146 -48.80 -14.77 18.91
C SER A 146 -48.52 -13.48 18.14
N PHE A 147 -49.49 -12.55 18.09
CA PHE A 147 -49.29 -11.22 17.49
C PHE A 147 -48.24 -10.39 18.24
N ILE A 148 -48.31 -10.34 19.58
CA ILE A 148 -47.35 -9.61 20.41
C ILE A 148 -45.93 -10.18 20.23
N LEU A 149 -45.78 -11.50 20.28
CA LEU A 149 -44.50 -12.18 20.06
C LEU A 149 -43.92 -11.89 18.66
N GLY A 150 -44.77 -11.82 17.64
CA GLY A 150 -44.36 -11.45 16.28
C GLY A 150 -43.81 -10.03 16.17
N VAL A 151 -44.43 -9.06 16.86
CA VAL A 151 -43.95 -7.66 16.91
C VAL A 151 -42.63 -7.55 17.66
N GLU A 152 -42.48 -8.25 18.79
CA GLU A 152 -41.21 -8.26 19.56
C GLU A 152 -40.06 -8.86 18.76
N LEU A 153 -40.30 -9.97 18.03
CA LEU A 153 -39.31 -10.59 17.14
C LEU A 153 -38.93 -9.67 15.97
N ALA A 154 -39.89 -8.97 15.36
CA ALA A 154 -39.62 -8.02 14.27
C ALA A 154 -38.76 -6.83 14.74
N LEU A 155 -39.05 -6.27 15.92
CA LEU A 155 -38.26 -5.19 16.53
C LEU A 155 -36.85 -5.66 16.92
N ALA A 156 -36.72 -6.88 17.45
CA ALA A 156 -35.43 -7.48 17.75
C ALA A 156 -34.58 -7.69 16.48
N ALA A 157 -35.20 -8.19 15.40
CA ALA A 157 -34.54 -8.36 14.10
C ALA A 157 -34.07 -7.03 13.51
N LEU A 158 -34.91 -5.99 13.54
CA LEU A 158 -34.53 -4.63 13.09
C LEU A 158 -33.37 -4.06 13.92
N PHE A 159 -33.39 -4.23 15.24
CA PHE A 159 -32.30 -3.78 16.12
C PHE A 159 -30.98 -4.53 15.84
N VAL A 160 -31.04 -5.85 15.64
CA VAL A 160 -29.88 -6.67 15.25
C VAL A 160 -29.34 -6.23 13.89
N PHE A 161 -30.21 -5.98 12.91
CA PHE A 161 -29.83 -5.48 11.58
C PHE A 161 -29.11 -4.13 11.67
N LEU A 162 -29.65 -3.14 12.39
CA LEU A 162 -29.02 -1.83 12.60
C LEU A 162 -27.68 -1.95 13.33
N LYS A 163 -27.56 -2.88 14.30
CA LYS A 163 -26.29 -3.22 14.96
C LYS A 163 -25.27 -3.79 13.99
N ILE A 164 -25.65 -4.75 13.14
CA ILE A 164 -24.80 -5.35 12.12
C ILE A 164 -24.35 -4.29 11.11
N GLN A 165 -25.27 -3.46 10.61
CA GLN A 165 -24.96 -2.39 9.66
C GLN A 165 -23.95 -1.37 10.25
N LYS A 166 -24.10 -1.01 11.54
CA LYS A 166 -23.15 -0.15 12.26
C LYS A 166 -21.81 -0.85 12.50
N LEU A 167 -21.82 -2.16 12.80
CA LEU A 167 -20.61 -3.00 12.92
C LEU A 167 -19.87 -3.14 11.59
N LEU A 168 -20.55 -3.16 10.44
CA LEU A 168 -19.94 -3.23 9.11
C LEU A 168 -19.38 -1.87 8.67
N THR A 169 -20.19 -0.81 8.71
CA THR A 169 -19.80 0.56 8.26
C THR A 169 -18.92 1.31 9.25
N GLY A 170 -18.90 0.92 10.54
CA GLY A 170 -18.16 1.64 11.58
C GLY A 170 -18.76 2.99 11.96
N GLY A 171 -20.02 3.26 11.58
CA GLY A 171 -20.70 4.53 11.91
C GLY A 171 -20.58 5.63 10.85
N MET A 172 -19.99 5.36 9.69
CA MET A 172 -19.93 6.31 8.57
C MET A 172 -21.33 6.75 8.10
N PRO A 173 -21.59 8.06 7.91
CA PRO A 173 -22.84 8.55 7.33
C PRO A 173 -23.04 8.03 5.90
N ALA A 174 -24.25 8.15 5.38
CA ALA A 174 -24.51 7.90 3.97
C ALA A 174 -23.63 8.82 3.11
N ILE A 175 -23.18 8.32 1.95
CA ILE A 175 -22.51 9.18 0.97
C ILE A 175 -23.56 10.18 0.47
N PRO A 176 -23.28 11.49 0.38
CA PRO A 176 -24.25 12.47 -0.10
C PRO A 176 -24.76 12.10 -1.49
N GLU A 177 -26.09 11.96 -1.66
CA GLU A 177 -26.70 11.58 -2.95
C GLU A 177 -26.72 12.73 -3.99
N ARG A 178 -26.07 13.88 -3.71
CA ARG A 178 -26.05 15.04 -4.60
C ARG A 178 -25.14 14.78 -5.80
N LYS A 179 -25.73 14.77 -7.01
CA LYS A 179 -25.02 14.65 -8.29
C LYS A 179 -23.95 15.74 -8.46
N ASN A 180 -22.93 15.46 -9.26
CA ASN A 180 -21.83 16.37 -9.57
C ASN A 180 -21.03 16.85 -8.33
N MET A 181 -20.92 16.01 -7.30
CA MET A 181 -20.00 16.19 -6.18
C MET A 181 -18.95 15.08 -6.15
N LEU A 182 -17.72 15.47 -5.84
CA LEU A 182 -16.60 14.58 -5.56
C LEU A 182 -16.41 14.46 -4.05
N VAL A 183 -16.40 13.24 -3.52
CA VAL A 183 -15.96 12.93 -2.16
C VAL A 183 -14.44 12.73 -2.18
N LEU A 184 -13.70 13.56 -1.43
CA LEU A 184 -12.25 13.46 -1.31
C LEU A 184 -11.82 12.40 -0.29
N GLY A 185 -12.52 12.35 0.84
CA GLY A 185 -12.20 11.54 2.02
C GLY A 185 -13.14 11.91 3.17
N SER A 186 -12.76 11.58 4.40
CA SER A 186 -13.46 12.02 5.61
C SER A 186 -12.61 12.87 6.54
N LYS A 187 -13.24 13.73 7.34
CA LYS A 187 -12.65 14.36 8.53
C LYS A 187 -13.20 13.70 9.79
N GLN A 188 -12.50 13.83 10.91
CA GLN A 188 -12.96 13.33 12.22
C GLN A 188 -13.38 14.52 13.09
N VAL A 189 -14.64 14.54 13.53
CA VAL A 189 -15.25 15.59 14.37
C VAL A 189 -15.95 14.92 15.54
N ASP A 190 -15.59 15.29 16.78
CA ASP A 190 -16.17 14.74 18.03
C ASP A 190 -16.27 13.19 18.11
N GLY A 191 -15.33 12.51 17.44
CA GLY A 191 -15.30 11.04 17.35
C GLY A 191 -16.22 10.42 16.30
N ALA A 192 -16.98 11.21 15.55
CA ALA A 192 -17.65 10.82 14.32
C ALA A 192 -16.78 11.12 13.08
N GLU A 193 -17.04 10.44 11.96
CA GLU A 193 -16.44 10.77 10.67
C GLU A 193 -17.46 11.45 9.76
N GLU A 194 -17.08 12.58 9.17
CA GLU A 194 -17.88 13.36 8.22
C GLU A 194 -17.22 13.38 6.84
N TRP A 195 -18.00 13.49 5.78
CA TRP A 195 -17.48 13.52 4.40
C TRP A 195 -16.93 14.90 4.03
N ILE A 196 -15.73 14.93 3.44
CA ILE A 196 -15.19 16.11 2.75
C ILE A 196 -15.59 16.01 1.28
N THR A 197 -16.33 17.00 0.77
CA THR A 197 -16.87 17.00 -0.59
C THR A 197 -16.62 18.30 -1.33
N ILE A 198 -16.32 18.22 -2.63
CA ILE A 198 -16.18 19.36 -3.53
C ILE A 198 -17.24 19.27 -4.63
N GLY A 199 -18.01 20.35 -4.82
CA GLY A 199 -18.94 20.50 -5.94
C GLY A 199 -18.28 21.09 -7.19
N ARG A 200 -19.02 21.13 -8.31
CA ARG A 200 -18.57 21.74 -9.58
C ARG A 200 -17.80 23.07 -9.45
N PRO A 201 -18.21 24.07 -8.64
CA PRO A 201 -17.47 25.34 -8.53
C PRO A 201 -16.07 25.22 -7.92
N GLY A 202 -15.84 24.24 -7.04
CA GLY A 202 -14.50 23.93 -6.52
C GLY A 202 -13.67 23.11 -7.51
N LEU A 203 -14.27 22.13 -8.19
CA LEU A 203 -13.57 21.25 -9.13
C LEU A 203 -12.90 22.02 -10.29
N VAL A 204 -13.59 23.01 -10.87
CA VAL A 204 -13.03 23.84 -11.96
C VAL A 204 -11.84 24.72 -11.54
N THR A 205 -11.59 24.88 -10.23
CA THR A 205 -10.39 25.54 -9.69
C THR A 205 -9.20 24.59 -9.46
N GLY A 206 -9.32 23.34 -9.91
CA GLY A 206 -8.26 22.34 -9.89
C GLY A 206 -8.03 21.68 -8.54
N VAL A 207 -7.54 20.44 -8.59
CA VAL A 207 -7.15 19.63 -7.43
C VAL A 207 -5.70 19.17 -7.63
N MET A 208 -4.81 19.52 -6.70
CA MET A 208 -3.45 19.00 -6.67
C MET A 208 -3.28 18.03 -5.48
N LEU A 209 -2.61 16.91 -5.75
CA LEU A 209 -2.21 15.91 -4.78
C LEU A 209 -0.68 15.79 -4.77
N ILE A 210 -0.06 16.03 -3.62
CA ILE A 210 1.38 15.86 -3.41
C ILE A 210 1.61 14.73 -2.40
N ALA A 211 2.32 13.66 -2.78
CA ALA A 211 2.76 12.67 -1.80
C ALA A 211 3.94 11.85 -2.35
N SER A 212 4.84 11.43 -1.46
CA SER A 212 5.95 10.54 -1.81
C SER A 212 5.47 9.22 -2.43
N THR A 213 6.38 8.52 -3.10
CA THR A 213 6.15 7.16 -3.63
C THR A 213 5.67 6.24 -2.50
N GLY A 214 4.65 5.41 -2.76
CA GLY A 214 3.99 4.60 -1.74
C GLY A 214 2.96 5.34 -0.87
N GLY A 215 2.86 6.68 -0.94
CA GLY A 215 1.88 7.50 -0.21
C GLY A 215 0.41 7.30 -0.63
N GLY A 216 0.11 6.37 -1.54
CA GLY A 216 -1.25 5.99 -1.93
C GLY A 216 -1.91 6.87 -3.00
N LYS A 217 -1.18 7.75 -3.71
CA LYS A 217 -1.73 8.72 -4.67
C LYS A 217 -2.80 8.13 -5.61
N SER A 218 -2.42 7.14 -6.41
CA SER A 218 -3.28 6.54 -7.44
C SER A 218 -4.40 5.69 -6.81
N VAL A 219 -4.07 4.89 -5.78
CA VAL A 219 -4.99 3.91 -5.15
C VAL A 219 -6.02 4.54 -4.20
N ALA A 220 -5.68 5.66 -3.56
CA ALA A 220 -6.51 6.29 -2.52
C ALA A 220 -7.13 7.64 -2.91
N CYS A 221 -6.64 8.25 -3.98
CA CYS A 221 -7.19 9.49 -4.52
C CYS A 221 -7.64 9.30 -5.97
N LEU A 222 -6.72 9.17 -6.92
CA LEU A 222 -7.05 9.26 -8.35
C LEU A 222 -8.08 8.22 -8.81
N LEU A 223 -7.90 6.94 -8.42
CA LEU A 223 -8.81 5.86 -8.83
C LEU A 223 -10.19 5.95 -8.14
N PRO A 224 -10.31 6.17 -6.81
CA PRO A 224 -11.59 6.49 -6.18
C PRO A 224 -12.30 7.74 -6.74
N TRP A 225 -11.56 8.78 -7.12
CA TRP A 225 -12.14 9.99 -7.69
C TRP A 225 -12.62 9.77 -9.13
N THR A 226 -11.82 9.07 -9.94
CA THR A 226 -12.18 8.67 -11.32
C THR A 226 -13.43 7.80 -11.33
N LYS A 227 -13.55 6.86 -10.39
CA LYS A 227 -14.77 6.04 -10.19
C LYS A 227 -16.01 6.90 -9.92
N GLN A 228 -15.87 7.97 -9.15
CA GLN A 228 -16.98 8.89 -8.88
C GLN A 228 -17.37 9.73 -10.12
N PHE A 229 -16.42 10.16 -10.95
CA PHE A 229 -16.74 10.85 -12.21
C PHE A 229 -17.50 9.96 -13.18
N MET A 230 -17.13 8.67 -13.28
CA MET A 230 -17.81 7.69 -14.14
C MET A 230 -19.20 7.26 -13.63
N SER A 231 -19.56 7.54 -12.37
CA SER A 231 -20.81 7.04 -11.75
C SER A 231 -21.78 8.11 -11.24
N ASN A 232 -21.30 9.27 -10.79
CA ASN A 232 -22.09 10.24 -10.02
C ASN A 232 -22.30 11.58 -10.75
N PHE A 233 -21.68 11.77 -11.93
CA PHE A 233 -21.72 13.01 -12.68
C PHE A 233 -22.73 12.96 -13.83
N THR A 234 -23.42 14.07 -14.08
CA THR A 234 -24.44 14.22 -15.13
C THR A 234 -24.45 15.67 -15.65
N PRO A 235 -24.31 15.91 -16.97
CA PRO A 235 -24.04 14.92 -18.03
C PRO A 235 -22.71 14.18 -17.78
N PHE A 236 -22.56 13.00 -18.38
CA PHE A 236 -21.34 12.21 -18.25
C PHE A 236 -20.13 13.05 -18.71
N PRO A 237 -19.10 13.25 -17.86
CA PRO A 237 -17.98 14.12 -18.19
C PRO A 237 -17.05 13.47 -19.22
N SER A 238 -16.32 14.27 -19.98
CA SER A 238 -15.12 13.75 -20.65
C SER A 238 -14.04 13.51 -19.60
N ILE A 239 -13.34 12.38 -19.70
CA ILE A 239 -12.29 11.98 -18.75
C ILE A 239 -11.04 11.71 -19.58
N VAL A 240 -9.96 12.44 -19.31
CA VAL A 240 -8.67 12.33 -20.00
C VAL A 240 -7.62 11.92 -19.00
N VAL A 241 -7.15 10.69 -19.12
CA VAL A 241 -6.11 10.11 -18.26
C VAL A 241 -4.80 10.06 -19.01
N ILE A 242 -3.76 10.65 -18.41
CA ILE A 242 -2.38 10.59 -18.88
C ILE A 242 -1.54 10.04 -17.73
N ASP A 243 -0.91 8.89 -17.96
CA ASP A 243 -0.05 8.20 -17.00
C ASP A 243 1.18 7.60 -17.72
N PRO A 244 2.33 8.28 -17.65
CA PRO A 244 3.58 7.84 -18.30
C PRO A 244 4.14 6.49 -17.78
N LYS A 245 3.58 5.92 -16.71
CA LYS A 245 3.97 4.61 -16.17
C LYS A 245 2.98 3.48 -16.51
N ASP A 246 1.86 3.79 -17.16
CA ASP A 246 0.81 2.83 -17.55
C ASP A 246 0.29 1.91 -16.40
N THR A 247 0.35 2.38 -15.15
CA THR A 247 -0.13 1.63 -13.97
C THR A 247 -1.52 2.09 -13.51
N PHE A 248 -1.72 3.40 -13.47
CA PHE A 248 -3.01 4.04 -13.26
C PHE A 248 -3.88 3.93 -14.52
N ALA A 249 -3.32 4.08 -15.72
CA ALA A 249 -4.05 3.89 -16.99
C ALA A 249 -4.76 2.53 -17.06
N ARG A 250 -4.03 1.42 -16.88
CA ARG A 250 -4.60 0.06 -16.80
C ARG A 250 -5.70 -0.08 -15.74
N SER A 251 -5.54 0.57 -14.59
CA SER A 251 -6.52 0.57 -13.51
C SER A 251 -7.81 1.29 -13.90
N VAL A 252 -7.72 2.37 -14.68
CA VAL A 252 -8.87 3.11 -15.22
C VAL A 252 -9.60 2.33 -16.31
N LEU A 253 -8.88 1.62 -17.19
CA LEU A 253 -9.50 0.76 -18.21
C LEU A 253 -10.34 -0.36 -17.57
N LYS A 254 -9.76 -1.04 -16.57
CA LYS A 254 -10.49 -2.05 -15.80
C LYS A 254 -11.74 -1.47 -15.14
N LEU A 255 -11.62 -0.29 -14.55
CA LEU A 255 -12.73 0.43 -13.92
C LEU A 255 -13.83 0.84 -14.92
N ALA A 256 -13.46 1.28 -16.12
CA ALA A 256 -14.43 1.59 -17.18
C ALA A 256 -15.23 0.34 -17.59
N SER A 257 -14.55 -0.82 -17.70
CA SER A 257 -15.19 -2.10 -17.99
C SER A 257 -16.10 -2.59 -16.85
N GLU A 258 -15.65 -2.50 -15.60
CA GLU A 258 -16.47 -2.79 -14.40
C GLU A 258 -17.75 -1.93 -14.35
N LEU A 259 -17.71 -0.71 -14.91
CA LEU A 259 -18.84 0.22 -14.97
C LEU A 259 -19.61 0.18 -16.30
N LYS A 260 -19.23 -0.69 -17.25
CA LYS A 260 -19.82 -0.84 -18.59
C LYS A 260 -19.76 0.41 -19.46
N HIS A 261 -18.63 1.12 -19.42
CA HIS A 261 -18.35 2.29 -20.26
C HIS A 261 -17.35 2.01 -21.39
N ASP A 262 -17.09 0.74 -21.73
CA ASP A 262 -16.09 0.31 -22.73
C ASP A 262 -16.27 1.01 -24.10
N GLU A 263 -17.52 1.20 -24.54
CA GLU A 263 -17.89 1.92 -25.77
C GLU A 263 -17.44 3.39 -25.79
N LYS A 264 -17.17 3.98 -24.62
CA LYS A 264 -16.70 5.37 -24.46
C LYS A 264 -15.17 5.46 -24.41
N VAL A 265 -14.46 4.33 -24.38
CA VAL A 265 -13.01 4.31 -24.13
C VAL A 265 -12.22 4.53 -25.42
N VAL A 266 -11.40 5.57 -25.44
CA VAL A 266 -10.34 5.80 -26.44
C VAL A 266 -9.01 5.45 -25.76
N HIS A 267 -8.61 4.19 -25.86
CA HIS A 267 -7.36 3.70 -25.28
C HIS A 267 -6.21 3.84 -26.28
N PHE A 268 -5.35 4.82 -26.06
CA PHE A 268 -4.30 5.21 -26.99
C PHE A 268 -2.96 4.53 -26.60
N THR A 269 -2.49 3.60 -27.43
CA THR A 269 -1.28 2.79 -27.19
C THR A 269 -0.44 2.63 -28.45
N LEU A 270 0.71 1.97 -28.32
CA LEU A 270 1.59 1.62 -29.43
C LEU A 270 1.13 0.43 -30.29
N ASP A 271 -0.06 -0.13 -30.05
CA ASP A 271 -0.62 -1.18 -30.92
C ASP A 271 -0.94 -0.67 -32.35
N GLY A 272 -1.12 0.65 -32.50
CA GLY A 272 -1.48 1.31 -33.77
C GLY A 272 -2.96 1.21 -34.11
N ARG A 273 -3.81 0.88 -33.12
CA ARG A 273 -5.28 0.93 -33.21
C ARG A 273 -5.78 2.35 -33.37
N PHE A 274 -5.23 3.28 -32.58
CA PHE A 274 -5.41 4.71 -32.79
C PHE A 274 -4.14 5.30 -33.37
N ARG A 275 -4.30 6.22 -34.33
CA ARG A 275 -3.21 6.93 -35.00
C ARG A 275 -3.58 8.39 -35.14
N THR A 276 -2.61 9.25 -34.84
CA THR A 276 -2.78 10.71 -34.83
C THR A 276 -1.51 11.35 -35.37
N ASN A 277 -1.63 12.52 -36.00
CA ASN A 277 -0.48 13.37 -36.22
C ASN A 277 -0.57 14.54 -35.21
N PRO A 278 0.23 14.53 -34.12
CA PRO A 278 0.09 15.50 -33.04
C PRO A 278 0.53 16.91 -33.44
N ILE A 279 1.24 17.06 -34.57
CA ILE A 279 1.68 18.35 -35.10
C ILE A 279 0.85 18.84 -36.30
N TYR A 280 -0.18 18.10 -36.69
CA TYR A 280 -1.08 18.52 -37.76
C TYR A 280 -2.05 19.61 -37.28
N ARG A 281 -2.30 20.59 -38.15
CA ARG A 281 -3.38 21.56 -38.01
C ARG A 281 -3.82 22.05 -39.38
N GLU A 282 -5.13 22.19 -39.58
CA GLU A 282 -5.67 22.84 -40.78
C GLU A 282 -5.19 24.30 -40.88
N HIS A 283 -5.02 24.78 -42.12
CA HIS A 283 -4.61 26.16 -42.43
C HIS A 283 -3.33 26.63 -41.72
N MET A 284 -2.32 25.75 -41.60
CA MET A 284 -1.10 26.03 -40.83
C MET A 284 -0.35 27.32 -41.26
N LEU A 285 -0.43 27.73 -42.52
CA LEU A 285 0.18 28.96 -43.05
C LEU A 285 -0.70 30.22 -42.91
N LYS A 286 -1.96 30.08 -42.51
CA LYS A 286 -2.91 31.18 -42.28
C LYS A 286 -3.14 31.41 -40.79
N GLU A 287 -3.57 32.61 -40.41
CA GLU A 287 -3.91 32.99 -39.02
C GLU A 287 -2.77 32.67 -38.02
N SER A 288 -1.52 32.64 -38.50
CA SER A 288 -0.35 32.16 -37.75
C SER A 288 -0.51 30.75 -37.14
N GLY A 289 -1.20 29.84 -37.83
CA GLY A 289 -1.48 28.47 -37.37
C GLY A 289 -0.23 27.68 -36.95
N PHE A 290 0.89 27.90 -37.66
CA PHE A 290 2.22 27.35 -37.40
C PHE A 290 2.76 27.65 -36.00
N LEU A 291 2.34 28.75 -35.34
CA LEU A 291 2.80 29.08 -33.98
C LEU A 291 2.35 28.03 -32.95
N TYR A 292 1.16 27.45 -33.13
CA TYR A 292 0.68 26.38 -32.26
C TYR A 292 1.47 25.09 -32.47
N VAL A 293 1.76 24.74 -33.72
CA VAL A 293 2.59 23.56 -34.05
C VAL A 293 4.01 23.72 -33.52
N THR A 294 4.57 24.93 -33.66
CA THR A 294 5.87 25.32 -33.09
C THR A 294 5.87 25.18 -31.56
N SER A 295 4.82 25.64 -30.87
CA SER A 295 4.75 25.56 -29.40
C SER A 295 4.61 24.14 -28.88
N LEU A 296 3.87 23.27 -29.58
CA LEU A 296 3.80 21.83 -29.28
C LEU A 296 5.18 21.16 -29.37
N ILE A 297 5.87 21.32 -30.51
CA ILE A 297 7.20 20.73 -30.73
C ILE A 297 8.18 21.26 -29.69
N ARG A 298 8.20 22.57 -29.46
CA ARG A 298 9.10 23.21 -28.48
C ARG A 298 8.85 22.73 -27.05
N ALA A 299 7.59 22.61 -26.62
CA ALA A 299 7.26 22.13 -25.28
C ALA A 299 7.68 20.68 -25.07
N ALA A 300 7.53 19.82 -26.08
CA ALA A 300 8.00 18.45 -26.05
C ALA A 300 9.54 18.37 -26.02
N THR A 301 10.25 19.21 -26.80
CA THR A 301 11.71 19.31 -26.76
C THR A 301 12.23 19.79 -25.40
N ILE A 302 11.65 20.83 -24.79
CA ILE A 302 12.05 21.31 -23.46
C ILE A 302 11.82 20.23 -22.39
N ASN A 303 10.71 19.50 -22.46
CA ASN A 303 10.46 18.39 -21.54
C ASN A 303 11.48 17.25 -21.68
N PHE A 304 11.99 16.99 -22.89
CA PHE A 304 13.04 15.99 -23.12
C PHE A 304 14.44 16.45 -22.67
N VAL A 305 14.82 17.68 -23.04
CA VAL A 305 16.17 18.23 -22.82
C VAL A 305 16.36 18.71 -21.37
N GLY A 306 15.27 19.12 -20.71
CA GLY A 306 15.27 19.77 -19.41
C GLY A 306 15.22 21.29 -19.50
N SER A 307 15.06 21.95 -18.35
CA SER A 307 14.90 23.40 -18.28
C SER A 307 16.18 24.17 -18.61
N GLU A 308 16.10 25.08 -19.57
CA GLU A 308 17.22 25.91 -20.04
C GLU A 308 17.74 26.88 -18.95
N GLN A 309 19.01 26.72 -18.53
CA GLN A 309 19.70 27.67 -17.64
C GLN A 309 20.99 28.23 -18.26
N GLY A 310 21.30 29.49 -17.93
CA GLY A 310 22.47 30.19 -18.47
C GLY A 310 22.47 30.25 -20.00
N ASP A 311 23.58 29.90 -20.62
CA ASP A 311 23.77 29.92 -22.08
C ASP A 311 22.78 29.02 -22.82
N GLN A 312 22.24 27.97 -22.19
CA GLN A 312 21.19 27.13 -22.79
C GLN A 312 19.96 27.94 -23.22
N LYS A 313 19.67 29.06 -22.56
CA LYS A 313 18.55 29.94 -22.92
C LYS A 313 18.77 30.65 -24.27
N PHE A 314 20.02 30.95 -24.62
CA PHE A 314 20.34 31.48 -25.96
C PHE A 314 20.14 30.41 -27.03
N TRP A 315 20.67 29.20 -26.79
CA TRP A 315 20.54 28.06 -27.70
C TRP A 315 19.07 27.64 -27.89
N GLY A 316 18.28 27.61 -26.81
CA GLY A 316 16.85 27.32 -26.84
C GLY A 316 16.04 28.36 -27.60
N LEU A 317 16.32 29.66 -27.43
CA LEU A 317 15.68 30.73 -28.22
C LEU A 317 16.01 30.64 -29.71
N LYS A 318 17.28 30.39 -30.07
CA LYS A 318 17.69 30.21 -31.47
C LYS A 318 17.14 28.92 -32.09
N GLY A 319 17.12 27.81 -31.34
CA GLY A 319 16.47 26.56 -31.75
C GLY A 319 14.95 26.72 -31.93
N SER A 320 14.30 27.53 -31.10
CA SER A 320 12.88 27.86 -31.25
C SER A 320 12.59 28.64 -32.54
N ALA A 321 13.45 29.59 -32.89
CA ALA A 321 13.35 30.31 -34.16
C ALA A 321 13.55 29.36 -35.36
N LEU A 322 14.50 28.43 -35.27
CA LEU A 322 14.73 27.43 -36.31
C LEU A 322 13.51 26.51 -36.48
N ILE A 323 12.98 25.96 -35.38
CA ILE A 323 11.76 25.13 -35.39
C ILE A 323 10.59 25.89 -36.05
N LYS A 324 10.36 27.16 -35.66
CA LYS A 324 9.27 27.99 -36.20
C LYS A 324 9.35 28.13 -37.73
N ASN A 325 10.51 28.50 -38.25
CA ASN A 325 10.69 28.72 -39.69
C ASN A 325 10.74 27.39 -40.47
N LEU A 326 11.25 26.30 -39.87
CA LEU A 326 11.18 24.98 -40.47
C LEU A 326 9.75 24.42 -40.53
N VAL A 327 8.88 24.73 -39.55
CA VAL A 327 7.45 24.37 -39.60
C VAL A 327 6.76 25.06 -40.78
N ILE A 328 7.06 26.34 -41.03
CA ILE A 328 6.55 27.08 -42.20
C ILE A 328 7.05 26.42 -43.50
N PHE A 329 8.33 26.06 -43.56
CA PHE A 329 8.91 25.35 -44.72
C PHE A 329 8.23 24.01 -44.99
N CYS A 330 8.07 23.17 -43.97
CA CYS A 330 7.39 21.89 -44.12
C CYS A 330 5.91 22.05 -44.52
N ALA A 331 5.22 23.06 -43.99
CA ALA A 331 3.85 23.36 -44.41
C ALA A 331 3.77 23.77 -45.90
N ALA A 332 4.75 24.51 -46.41
CA ALA A 332 4.83 24.89 -47.83
C ALA A 332 5.20 23.70 -48.75
N LYS A 333 6.21 22.90 -48.36
CA LYS A 333 6.72 21.74 -49.11
C LYS A 333 5.70 20.61 -49.20
N TYR A 334 4.98 20.33 -48.11
CA TYR A 334 4.07 19.19 -47.98
C TYR A 334 2.58 19.57 -48.02
N ASP A 335 2.24 20.73 -48.61
CA ASP A 335 0.86 21.20 -48.80
C ASP A 335 0.00 21.15 -47.50
N GLY A 336 0.61 21.56 -46.39
CA GLY A 336 0.00 21.61 -45.06
C GLY A 336 -0.07 20.28 -44.28
N TYR A 337 0.30 19.13 -44.85
CA TYR A 337 0.33 17.84 -44.12
C TYR A 337 1.74 17.22 -44.09
N PHE A 338 2.40 17.32 -42.95
CA PHE A 338 3.66 16.60 -42.66
C PHE A 338 3.64 16.07 -41.22
N THR A 339 4.41 15.03 -40.93
CA THR A 339 4.52 14.44 -39.60
C THR A 339 5.85 14.78 -38.94
N LEU A 340 6.03 14.37 -37.67
CA LEU A 340 7.31 14.50 -36.96
C LEU A 340 8.47 13.77 -37.67
N LYS A 341 8.16 12.78 -38.50
CA LYS A 341 9.13 12.03 -39.32
C LYS A 341 9.70 12.89 -40.44
N GLU A 342 8.85 13.49 -41.27
CA GLU A 342 9.29 14.40 -42.35
C GLU A 342 9.95 15.65 -41.75
N PHE A 343 9.38 16.21 -40.68
CA PHE A 343 9.95 17.36 -39.97
C PHE A 343 11.38 17.10 -39.49
N TYR A 344 11.65 15.92 -38.94
CA TYR A 344 13.01 15.50 -38.56
C TYR A 344 13.95 15.37 -39.76
N GLN A 345 13.45 14.85 -40.90
CA GLN A 345 14.26 14.69 -42.12
C GLN A 345 14.69 16.04 -42.70
N GLU A 346 13.81 17.02 -42.78
CA GLU A 346 14.22 18.38 -43.17
C GLU A 346 15.21 18.98 -42.16
N MET A 347 15.03 18.72 -40.85
CA MET A 347 15.88 19.32 -39.82
C MET A 347 17.34 18.85 -39.83
N ILE A 348 17.60 17.59 -40.21
CA ILE A 348 18.98 17.08 -40.28
C ILE A 348 19.74 17.55 -41.53
N GLU A 349 19.05 18.06 -42.55
CA GLU A 349 19.67 18.57 -43.78
C GLU A 349 20.06 20.06 -43.70
N ILE A 350 19.61 20.77 -42.65
CA ILE A 350 19.85 22.19 -42.39
C ILE A 350 21.31 22.67 -42.58
N PRO A 351 22.37 21.93 -42.19
CA PRO A 351 23.73 22.38 -42.40
C PRO A 351 24.19 22.42 -43.87
N ASN A 352 23.52 21.67 -44.77
CA ASN A 352 24.01 21.35 -46.12
C ASN A 352 23.08 21.81 -47.25
N ARG A 353 21.94 22.46 -46.95
CA ARG A 353 20.86 22.72 -47.91
C ARG A 353 20.35 24.16 -47.78
N ASP A 354 20.09 24.82 -48.92
CA ASP A 354 19.62 26.20 -48.95
C ASP A 354 18.08 26.26 -48.98
N PHE A 355 17.50 26.45 -47.80
CA PHE A 355 16.06 26.56 -47.62
C PHE A 355 15.48 27.86 -48.20
N ALA A 356 16.29 28.91 -48.38
CA ALA A 356 15.81 30.19 -48.91
C ALA A 356 15.50 30.08 -50.41
N THR A 357 16.40 29.49 -51.20
CA THR A 357 16.17 29.24 -52.64
C THR A 357 14.95 28.33 -52.87
N GLU A 358 14.74 27.33 -52.02
CA GLU A 358 13.56 26.45 -52.13
C GLU A 358 12.24 27.17 -51.81
N PHE A 359 12.24 28.12 -50.88
CA PHE A 359 11.06 28.97 -50.65
C PHE A 359 10.67 29.78 -51.89
N GLU A 360 11.62 30.23 -52.73
CA GLU A 360 11.31 30.96 -53.96
C GLU A 360 10.49 30.10 -54.94
N VAL A 361 10.79 28.79 -55.03
CA VAL A 361 10.03 27.84 -55.85
C VAL A 361 8.59 27.71 -55.36
N TYR A 362 8.36 27.71 -54.04
CA TYR A 362 7.01 27.67 -53.48
C TYR A 362 6.28 29.02 -53.64
N LEU A 363 6.97 30.15 -53.50
CA LEU A 363 6.40 31.50 -53.65
C LEU A 363 5.98 31.83 -55.09
N GLN A 364 6.56 31.17 -56.10
CA GLN A 364 6.09 31.23 -57.49
C GLN A 364 4.70 30.60 -57.71
N ASN A 365 4.21 29.78 -56.77
CA ASN A 365 2.92 29.13 -56.91
C ASN A 365 1.78 30.10 -56.57
N GLU A 366 0.95 30.42 -57.57
CA GLU A 366 -0.14 31.39 -57.40
C GLU A 366 -1.24 30.95 -56.41
N LYS A 367 -1.32 29.67 -56.03
CA LYS A 367 -2.35 29.13 -55.14
C LYS A 367 -2.42 29.77 -53.75
N TYR A 368 -1.31 30.35 -53.28
CA TYR A 368 -1.18 30.86 -51.92
C TYR A 368 -1.79 32.26 -51.76
N GLU A 369 -2.53 32.47 -50.68
CA GLU A 369 -3.07 33.78 -50.29
C GLU A 369 -2.00 34.71 -49.71
N TRP A 370 -2.33 35.99 -49.54
CA TRP A 370 -1.40 37.01 -49.05
C TRP A 370 -0.76 36.66 -47.70
N ASP A 371 -1.54 36.17 -46.71
CA ASP A 371 -1.02 35.79 -45.38
C ASP A 371 -0.02 34.62 -45.51
N GLU A 372 -0.35 33.61 -46.31
CA GLU A 372 0.50 32.45 -46.55
C GLU A 372 1.80 32.84 -47.24
N ARG A 373 1.74 33.63 -48.31
CA ARG A 373 2.92 34.18 -49.00
C ARG A 373 3.76 35.01 -48.04
N ARG A 374 3.14 35.89 -47.26
CA ARG A 374 3.88 36.76 -46.33
C ARG A 374 4.57 35.99 -45.21
N ASN A 375 3.92 34.95 -44.67
CA ASN A 375 4.53 34.07 -43.67
C ASN A 375 5.69 33.25 -44.27
N MET A 376 5.59 32.81 -45.53
CA MET A 376 6.70 32.15 -46.24
C MET A 376 7.85 33.11 -46.56
N GLU A 377 7.60 34.34 -47.01
CA GLU A 377 8.62 35.38 -47.21
C GLU A 377 9.41 35.66 -45.92
N ILE A 378 8.73 35.85 -44.79
CA ILE A 378 9.37 36.07 -43.48
C ILE A 378 10.26 34.87 -43.09
N SER A 379 9.84 33.65 -43.46
CA SER A 379 10.62 32.43 -43.20
C SER A 379 11.83 32.31 -44.13
N ARG A 380 11.70 32.68 -45.42
CA ARG A 380 12.83 32.79 -46.36
C ARG A 380 13.85 33.81 -45.84
N ASP A 381 13.41 35.01 -45.49
CA ASP A 381 14.26 36.10 -45.01
C ASP A 381 15.08 35.67 -43.78
N TYR A 382 14.48 34.86 -42.88
CA TYR A 382 15.21 34.26 -41.77
C TYR A 382 16.31 33.28 -42.25
N PHE A 383 16.03 32.39 -43.19
CA PHE A 383 17.05 31.45 -43.67
C PHE A 383 18.18 32.17 -44.41
N GLU A 384 17.85 33.11 -45.29
CA GLU A 384 18.79 33.88 -46.11
C GLU A 384 19.65 34.84 -45.27
N PHE A 385 19.02 35.72 -44.48
CA PHE A 385 19.70 36.85 -43.85
C PHE A 385 20.09 36.59 -42.38
N GLU A 386 19.35 35.76 -41.64
CA GLU A 386 19.68 35.45 -40.23
C GLU A 386 20.48 34.15 -40.07
N PHE A 387 19.97 33.03 -40.56
CA PHE A 387 20.52 31.71 -40.26
C PHE A 387 21.76 31.40 -41.10
N MET A 388 21.75 31.69 -42.40
CA MET A 388 22.89 31.42 -43.28
C MET A 388 24.14 32.23 -42.93
N ASN A 389 23.98 33.42 -42.34
CA ASN A 389 25.07 34.29 -41.89
C ASN A 389 25.67 33.91 -40.51
N LEU A 390 25.19 32.86 -39.85
CA LEU A 390 25.81 32.33 -38.63
C LEU A 390 27.08 31.53 -38.93
N ASP A 391 28.02 31.49 -37.98
CA ASP A 391 29.16 30.57 -38.02
C ASP A 391 28.68 29.10 -38.05
N SER A 392 29.39 28.21 -38.75
CA SER A 392 29.00 26.81 -38.90
C SER A 392 28.83 26.08 -37.56
N LYS A 393 29.69 26.35 -36.57
CA LYS A 393 29.58 25.75 -35.22
C LYS A 393 28.31 26.21 -34.50
N ILE A 394 27.87 27.45 -34.76
CA ILE A 394 26.62 27.99 -34.20
C ILE A 394 25.42 27.31 -34.87
N LYS A 395 25.44 27.14 -36.21
CA LYS A 395 24.40 26.38 -36.94
C LYS A 395 24.28 24.95 -36.42
N ASP A 396 25.41 24.23 -36.31
CA ASP A 396 25.46 22.85 -35.82
C ASP A 396 24.91 22.74 -34.39
N SER A 397 25.27 23.66 -33.49
CA SER A 397 24.79 23.68 -32.10
C SER A 397 23.28 23.93 -32.01
N ILE A 398 22.74 24.84 -32.83
CA ILE A 398 21.30 25.10 -32.91
C ILE A 398 20.57 23.86 -33.46
N ALA A 399 21.08 23.23 -34.52
CA ALA A 399 20.48 22.05 -35.13
C ALA A 399 20.50 20.83 -34.19
N GLN A 400 21.60 20.57 -33.47
CA GLN A 400 21.67 19.52 -32.45
C GLN A 400 20.65 19.75 -31.32
N THR A 401 20.53 21.00 -30.84
CA THR A 401 19.57 21.37 -29.79
C THR A 401 18.13 21.09 -30.24
N ALA A 402 17.79 21.42 -31.49
CA ALA A 402 16.43 21.22 -32.02
C ALA A 402 16.10 19.75 -32.36
N THR A 403 17.08 18.96 -32.82
CA THR A 403 16.87 17.56 -33.28
C THR A 403 16.82 16.52 -32.16
N THR A 404 17.34 16.82 -30.97
CA THR A 404 17.58 15.83 -29.91
C THR A 404 16.34 15.02 -29.50
N PHE A 405 15.18 15.66 -29.30
CA PHE A 405 13.91 14.98 -29.02
C PHE A 405 13.37 14.22 -30.25
N LEU A 406 13.38 14.88 -31.41
CA LEU A 406 12.80 14.36 -32.65
C LEU A 406 13.46 13.04 -33.10
N GLY A 407 14.76 12.88 -32.85
CA GLY A 407 15.47 11.62 -33.10
C GLY A 407 14.90 10.41 -32.35
N GLN A 408 14.29 10.61 -31.18
CA GLN A 408 13.69 9.52 -30.39
C GLN A 408 12.34 9.04 -30.97
N ILE A 409 11.66 9.88 -31.75
CA ILE A 409 10.36 9.57 -32.37
C ILE A 409 10.52 8.56 -33.53
N ARG A 410 11.75 8.35 -34.01
CA ARG A 410 12.10 7.43 -35.11
C ARG A 410 11.97 5.93 -34.77
N ALA A 411 11.57 5.56 -33.56
CA ALA A 411 11.27 4.17 -33.25
C ALA A 411 10.01 3.70 -34.00
N ALA A 412 10.07 2.55 -34.70
CA ALA A 412 9.02 2.11 -35.62
C ALA A 412 7.59 2.02 -35.03
N GLN A 413 7.46 1.68 -33.75
CA GLN A 413 6.17 1.66 -33.04
C GLN A 413 5.61 3.07 -32.81
N ILE A 414 6.47 4.07 -32.62
CA ILE A 414 6.10 5.48 -32.45
C ILE A 414 5.74 6.08 -33.80
N GLU A 415 6.57 5.88 -34.84
CA GLU A 415 6.27 6.34 -36.20
C GLU A 415 4.91 5.81 -36.68
N LYS A 416 4.59 4.53 -36.46
CA LYS A 416 3.30 3.92 -36.83
C LYS A 416 2.08 4.63 -36.22
N VAL A 417 2.25 5.29 -35.07
CA VAL A 417 1.15 5.83 -34.24
C VAL A 417 1.06 7.35 -34.33
N PHE A 418 2.22 8.03 -34.34
CA PHE A 418 2.35 9.50 -34.32
C PHE A 418 2.80 10.11 -35.65
N CYS A 419 3.23 9.28 -36.60
CA CYS A 419 3.61 9.67 -37.97
C CYS A 419 2.84 8.86 -39.05
N PRO A 420 1.50 8.70 -38.96
CA PRO A 420 0.71 8.01 -40.00
C PRO A 420 0.62 8.84 -41.30
N SER A 421 0.24 8.19 -42.41
CA SER A 421 -0.25 8.95 -43.57
C SER A 421 -1.62 9.59 -43.26
N ARG A 422 -2.04 10.58 -44.05
CA ARG A 422 -3.27 11.35 -43.78
C ARG A 422 -4.52 10.46 -43.80
N GLU A 423 -4.51 9.42 -44.60
CA GLU A 423 -5.57 8.44 -44.81
C GLU A 423 -5.69 7.43 -43.65
N GLU A 424 -4.61 7.26 -42.88
CA GLU A 424 -4.55 6.33 -41.75
C GLU A 424 -4.92 6.98 -40.41
N ILE A 425 -5.10 8.31 -40.36
CA ILE A 425 -5.53 9.01 -39.14
C ILE A 425 -6.97 8.63 -38.78
N ASN A 426 -7.15 8.15 -37.56
CA ASN A 426 -8.46 7.90 -36.96
C ASN A 426 -8.68 8.64 -35.63
N PHE A 427 -7.70 9.44 -35.20
CA PHE A 427 -7.81 10.37 -34.08
C PHE A 427 -7.28 11.75 -34.49
N TRP A 428 -8.19 12.66 -34.85
CA TRP A 428 -7.87 14.03 -35.28
C TRP A 428 -7.63 15.00 -34.13
N GLY A 429 -7.98 14.64 -32.90
CA GLY A 429 -7.80 15.49 -31.72
C GLY A 429 -8.85 15.25 -30.65
N PHE A 430 -8.85 16.12 -29.64
CA PHE A 430 -9.64 15.91 -28.42
C PHE A 430 -11.08 16.43 -28.51
N ASP A 431 -11.47 17.15 -29.56
CA ASP A 431 -12.79 17.79 -29.65
C ASP A 431 -13.94 16.79 -29.46
N GLN A 432 -13.88 15.65 -30.16
CA GLN A 432 -14.89 14.60 -30.01
C GLN A 432 -14.85 13.96 -28.61
N VAL A 433 -13.66 13.76 -28.02
CA VAL A 433 -13.50 13.20 -26.67
C VAL A 433 -14.17 14.12 -25.64
N VAL A 434 -13.88 15.40 -25.76
CA VAL A 434 -14.28 16.49 -24.88
C VAL A 434 -15.79 16.77 -25.01
N ASP A 435 -16.30 16.84 -26.23
CA ASP A 435 -17.69 17.25 -26.50
C ASP A 435 -18.71 16.11 -26.54
N GLU A 436 -18.31 14.85 -26.76
CA GLU A 436 -19.22 13.69 -26.59
C GLU A 436 -19.18 13.09 -25.18
N GLY A 437 -18.13 13.37 -24.40
CA GLY A 437 -17.92 12.78 -23.07
C GLY A 437 -17.35 11.36 -23.14
N LYS A 438 -16.21 11.21 -23.82
CA LYS A 438 -15.44 9.95 -23.89
C LYS A 438 -14.40 9.85 -22.77
N ILE A 439 -13.90 8.64 -22.57
CA ILE A 439 -12.82 8.31 -21.64
C ILE A 439 -11.55 8.08 -22.46
N PHE A 440 -10.71 9.11 -22.61
CA PHE A 440 -9.40 8.94 -23.23
C PHE A 440 -8.39 8.45 -22.18
N VAL A 441 -7.63 7.41 -22.52
CA VAL A 441 -6.60 6.83 -21.65
C VAL A 441 -5.30 6.70 -22.45
N PHE A 442 -4.26 7.36 -21.96
CA PHE A 442 -2.92 7.33 -22.52
C PHE A 442 -1.93 6.79 -21.49
N GLY A 443 -1.36 5.63 -21.79
CA GLY A 443 -0.36 4.95 -20.99
C GLY A 443 0.71 4.35 -21.90
N ILE A 444 1.86 5.00 -22.00
CA ILE A 444 3.00 4.54 -22.80
C ILE A 444 4.23 4.58 -21.90
N ASP A 445 4.58 3.43 -21.31
CA ASP A 445 5.81 3.27 -20.53
C ASP A 445 6.99 2.96 -21.47
N MET A 446 7.59 4.03 -22.01
CA MET A 446 8.87 3.96 -22.72
C MET A 446 9.84 5.02 -22.17
N PRO A 447 11.01 4.61 -21.65
CA PRO A 447 12.03 5.54 -21.16
C PRO A 447 12.39 6.62 -22.19
N GLY A 448 12.55 7.85 -21.73
CA GLY A 448 12.88 9.01 -22.55
C GLY A 448 11.72 9.62 -23.36
N VAL A 449 10.79 8.81 -23.87
CA VAL A 449 9.78 9.30 -24.84
C VAL A 449 8.37 9.46 -24.24
N SER A 450 8.08 8.79 -23.12
CA SER A 450 6.78 8.86 -22.45
C SER A 450 6.39 10.27 -22.00
N GLY A 451 7.33 11.05 -21.45
CA GLY A 451 7.13 12.44 -21.03
C GLY A 451 6.75 13.36 -22.21
N PRO A 452 7.60 13.49 -23.25
CA PRO A 452 7.32 14.39 -24.37
C PRO A 452 6.04 14.05 -25.14
N LEU A 453 5.72 12.76 -25.34
CA LEU A 453 4.44 12.37 -25.95
C LEU A 453 3.25 12.74 -25.05
N SER A 454 3.40 12.61 -23.72
CA SER A 454 2.40 13.06 -22.76
C SER A 454 2.20 14.58 -22.80
N VAL A 455 3.26 15.37 -23.02
CA VAL A 455 3.18 16.81 -23.25
C VAL A 455 2.36 17.13 -24.51
N LEU A 456 2.65 16.47 -25.64
CA LEU A 456 1.89 16.67 -26.88
C LEU A 456 0.40 16.36 -26.69
N MET A 457 0.06 15.19 -26.14
CA MET A 457 -1.33 14.79 -25.88
C MET A 457 -2.04 15.73 -24.90
N LYS A 458 -1.35 16.17 -23.83
CA LYS A 458 -1.88 17.13 -22.86
C LYS A 458 -2.18 18.49 -23.51
N LEU A 459 -1.27 19.03 -24.31
CA LEU A 459 -1.44 20.33 -24.96
C LEU A 459 -2.54 20.31 -26.03
N MET A 460 -2.68 19.21 -26.79
CA MET A 460 -3.82 18.99 -27.69
C MET A 460 -5.15 18.96 -26.91
N TYR A 461 -5.19 18.27 -25.77
CA TYR A 461 -6.35 18.24 -24.89
C TYR A 461 -6.71 19.63 -24.32
N GLN A 462 -5.73 20.33 -23.78
CA GLN A 462 -5.90 21.67 -23.21
C GLN A 462 -6.39 22.66 -24.27
N LYS A 463 -5.87 22.58 -25.50
CA LYS A 463 -6.31 23.41 -26.62
C LYS A 463 -7.78 23.20 -26.95
N SER A 464 -8.19 21.95 -27.12
CA SER A 464 -9.58 21.55 -27.38
C SER A 464 -10.54 22.06 -26.30
N VAL A 465 -10.16 21.96 -25.02
CA VAL A 465 -10.94 22.53 -23.91
C VAL A 465 -11.03 24.05 -24.03
N MET A 466 -9.92 24.75 -24.27
CA MET A 466 -9.88 26.22 -24.39
C MET A 466 -10.70 26.75 -25.57
N GLU A 467 -10.78 26.03 -26.68
CA GLU A 467 -11.56 26.43 -27.85
C GLU A 467 -13.08 26.43 -27.62
N ARG A 468 -13.56 25.77 -26.57
CA ARG A 468 -14.95 25.90 -26.10
C ARG A 468 -15.33 27.32 -25.65
N ILE A 469 -14.35 28.12 -25.20
CA ILE A 469 -14.57 29.53 -24.85
C ILE A 469 -14.80 30.35 -26.13
N LYS A 470 -14.05 30.05 -27.20
CA LYS A 470 -14.20 30.70 -28.51
C LYS A 470 -15.49 30.29 -29.21
N ASN A 471 -15.86 29.00 -29.12
CA ASN A 471 -17.07 28.45 -29.72
C ASN A 471 -18.06 28.02 -28.61
N SER A 472 -18.82 28.99 -28.11
CA SER A 472 -19.75 28.83 -26.98
C SER A 472 -20.82 27.74 -27.17
N LYS A 473 -21.15 27.36 -28.42
CA LYS A 473 -22.05 26.23 -28.70
C LYS A 473 -21.54 24.91 -28.08
N ARG A 474 -20.21 24.73 -28.01
CA ARG A 474 -19.56 23.56 -27.39
C ARG A 474 -19.82 23.49 -25.87
N LEU A 475 -20.23 24.58 -25.24
CA LEU A 475 -20.56 24.67 -23.80
C LEU A 475 -22.05 24.50 -23.47
N GLU A 476 -22.94 24.39 -24.47
CA GLU A 476 -24.39 24.26 -24.26
C GLU A 476 -24.76 23.05 -23.39
N THR A 477 -24.05 21.93 -23.56
CA THR A 477 -24.26 20.71 -22.77
C THR A 477 -23.89 20.86 -21.29
N GLN A 478 -23.14 21.91 -20.92
CA GLN A 478 -22.60 22.13 -19.56
C GLN A 478 -21.71 20.97 -19.05
N ARG A 479 -21.16 20.16 -19.96
CA ARG A 479 -20.32 18.99 -19.68
C ARG A 479 -18.94 19.40 -19.17
N LEU A 480 -18.57 18.90 -17.99
CA LEU A 480 -17.21 19.03 -17.45
C LEU A 480 -16.22 18.22 -18.28
N SER A 481 -15.02 18.79 -18.46
CA SER A 481 -13.88 18.07 -19.04
C SER A 481 -12.80 17.86 -18.00
N ILE A 482 -12.53 16.61 -17.64
CA ILE A 482 -11.74 16.24 -16.47
C ILE A 482 -10.41 15.61 -16.91
N GLY A 483 -9.32 16.37 -16.79
CA GLY A 483 -7.97 15.82 -16.92
C GLY A 483 -7.50 15.22 -15.59
N VAL A 484 -7.07 13.96 -15.59
CA VAL A 484 -6.52 13.25 -14.42
C VAL A 484 -5.12 12.75 -14.76
N PHE A 485 -4.12 13.38 -14.15
CA PHE A 485 -2.71 13.25 -14.53
C PHE A 485 -1.92 12.65 -13.34
N ASP A 486 -1.42 11.43 -13.50
CA ASP A 486 -0.50 10.81 -12.52
C ASP A 486 0.96 11.08 -12.90
N GLU A 487 1.85 11.12 -11.92
CA GLU A 487 3.27 11.52 -12.07
C GLU A 487 3.46 12.82 -12.88
N TYR A 488 2.58 13.81 -12.66
CA TYR A 488 2.44 15.04 -13.44
C TYR A 488 3.76 15.82 -13.63
N GLN A 489 4.70 15.74 -12.68
CA GLN A 489 6.02 16.35 -12.82
C GLN A 489 6.82 15.82 -14.02
N SER A 490 6.47 14.68 -14.62
CA SER A 490 7.17 14.17 -15.81
C SER A 490 6.72 14.82 -17.13
N PHE A 491 5.62 15.58 -17.14
CA PHE A 491 5.08 16.27 -18.33
C PHE A 491 4.41 17.61 -18.01
N ALA A 492 4.73 18.21 -16.85
CA ALA A 492 4.39 19.60 -16.55
C ALA A 492 5.18 20.53 -17.47
N SER A 493 4.54 21.59 -17.97
CA SER A 493 5.15 22.58 -18.86
C SER A 493 4.66 23.98 -18.51
N LEU A 494 5.60 24.89 -18.22
CA LEU A 494 5.28 26.30 -18.05
C LEU A 494 5.30 27.05 -19.38
N GLY A 495 4.62 28.19 -19.40
CA GLY A 495 4.62 29.14 -20.50
C GLY A 495 5.92 29.95 -20.56
N GLY A 496 6.19 30.51 -21.74
CA GLY A 496 7.38 31.32 -21.97
C GLY A 496 7.71 31.52 -23.44
N GLY A 497 7.97 32.77 -23.84
CA GLY A 497 8.24 33.15 -25.23
C GLY A 497 7.02 32.96 -26.12
N GLN A 498 6.85 31.76 -26.70
CA GLN A 498 5.73 31.40 -27.59
C GLN A 498 4.98 30.13 -27.13
N ILE A 499 5.26 29.61 -25.93
CA ILE A 499 4.57 28.42 -25.39
C ILE A 499 3.38 28.87 -24.52
N GLU A 500 2.18 28.34 -24.82
CA GLU A 500 1.02 28.40 -23.91
C GLU A 500 1.25 27.36 -22.79
N GLY A 501 1.32 27.82 -21.54
CA GLY A 501 1.68 26.99 -20.38
C GLY A 501 0.51 26.31 -19.66
N ASP A 502 0.85 25.37 -18.76
CA ASP A 502 -0.13 24.76 -17.85
C ASP A 502 -0.74 25.79 -16.89
N GLU A 503 -0.01 26.85 -16.53
CA GLU A 503 -0.47 27.95 -15.67
C GLU A 503 -1.48 28.87 -16.40
N ASP A 504 -1.25 29.14 -17.68
CA ASP A 504 -2.17 29.86 -18.56
C ASP A 504 -3.49 29.10 -18.71
N TYR A 505 -3.38 27.80 -18.98
CA TYR A 505 -4.54 26.91 -19.01
C TYR A 505 -5.24 26.85 -17.65
N ALA A 506 -4.48 26.72 -16.55
CA ALA A 506 -5.04 26.59 -15.22
C ALA A 506 -5.80 27.83 -14.74
N ALA A 507 -5.39 29.03 -15.18
CA ALA A 507 -6.09 30.28 -14.93
C ALA A 507 -7.42 30.37 -15.72
N LYS A 508 -7.43 29.97 -16.99
CA LYS A 508 -8.56 30.21 -17.92
C LYS A 508 -9.56 29.05 -18.03
N ARG A 509 -9.15 27.81 -17.71
CA ARG A 509 -9.96 26.56 -17.85
C ARG A 509 -11.35 26.61 -17.20
N ARG A 510 -11.54 27.47 -16.19
CA ARG A 510 -12.81 27.60 -15.44
C ARG A 510 -13.98 27.95 -16.37
N GLU A 511 -13.75 28.84 -17.34
CA GLU A 511 -14.76 29.27 -18.31
C GLU A 511 -15.09 28.16 -19.30
N ALA A 512 -14.09 27.38 -19.70
CA ALA A 512 -14.21 26.18 -20.54
C ALA A 512 -14.85 24.95 -19.86
N LEU A 513 -15.19 25.05 -18.57
CA LEU A 513 -15.62 23.93 -17.72
C LEU A 513 -14.56 22.82 -17.59
N GLY A 514 -13.29 23.18 -17.75
CA GLY A 514 -12.14 22.32 -17.54
C GLY A 514 -11.87 22.10 -16.05
N VAL A 515 -11.67 20.84 -15.69
CA VAL A 515 -11.23 20.37 -14.38
C VAL A 515 -9.86 19.73 -14.59
N THR A 516 -8.91 19.99 -13.68
CA THR A 516 -7.58 19.38 -13.73
C THR A 516 -7.23 18.82 -12.37
N ILE A 517 -6.88 17.54 -12.36
CA ILE A 517 -6.48 16.79 -11.19
C ILE A 517 -5.07 16.27 -11.46
N VAL A 518 -4.11 16.72 -10.65
CA VAL A 518 -2.70 16.37 -10.82
C VAL A 518 -2.16 15.68 -9.58
N ALA A 519 -1.38 14.62 -9.77
CA ALA A 519 -0.63 13.96 -8.73
C ALA A 519 0.88 14.13 -8.98
N THR A 520 1.61 14.64 -7.99
CA THR A 520 3.07 14.80 -8.02
C THR A 520 3.72 14.21 -6.77
N GLN A 521 5.03 13.97 -6.82
CA GLN A 521 5.80 13.43 -5.71
C GLN A 521 6.13 14.48 -4.63
N SER A 522 6.57 15.66 -5.04
CA SER A 522 6.94 16.77 -4.14
C SER A 522 6.92 18.12 -4.88
N HIS A 523 6.94 19.23 -4.14
CA HIS A 523 7.16 20.55 -4.74
C HIS A 523 8.53 20.61 -5.42
N SER A 524 9.60 20.13 -4.77
CA SER A 524 10.95 20.08 -5.37
C SER A 524 11.00 19.30 -6.69
N SER A 525 10.22 18.22 -6.83
CA SER A 525 10.14 17.44 -8.08
C SER A 525 9.41 18.18 -9.19
N LEU A 526 8.36 18.96 -8.87
CA LEU A 526 7.66 19.80 -9.84
C LEU A 526 8.57 20.94 -10.31
N LEU A 527 9.25 21.61 -9.37
CA LEU A 527 10.21 22.67 -9.65
C LEU A 527 11.39 22.21 -10.53
N GLN A 528 11.87 20.98 -10.33
CA GLN A 528 12.92 20.41 -11.18
C GLN A 528 12.46 20.23 -12.63
N ALA A 529 11.19 19.90 -12.85
CA ALA A 529 10.64 19.69 -14.19
C ALA A 529 10.34 21.00 -14.92
N THR A 530 9.91 22.02 -14.19
CA THR A 530 9.56 23.34 -14.73
C THR A 530 10.76 24.28 -14.85
N GLY A 531 11.77 24.13 -13.98
CA GLY A 531 13.01 24.91 -13.94
C GLY A 531 12.88 26.38 -13.52
N ASN A 532 11.67 26.83 -13.16
CA ASN A 532 11.36 28.22 -12.84
C ASN A 532 10.52 28.28 -11.56
N ASP A 533 11.09 28.82 -10.48
CA ASP A 533 10.45 28.92 -9.15
C ASP A 533 9.16 29.75 -9.21
N VAL A 534 9.25 30.98 -9.73
CA VAL A 534 8.12 31.91 -9.83
C VAL A 534 6.98 31.33 -10.66
N GLY A 535 7.30 30.71 -11.81
CA GLY A 535 6.29 30.07 -12.65
C GLY A 535 5.67 28.82 -12.00
N THR A 536 6.43 28.09 -11.18
CA THR A 536 5.92 26.95 -10.41
C THR A 536 4.96 27.42 -9.33
N ASP A 537 5.29 28.48 -8.59
CA ASP A 537 4.40 29.08 -7.60
C ASP A 537 3.11 29.61 -8.22
N VAL A 538 3.18 30.24 -9.41
CA VAL A 538 2.00 30.66 -10.19
C VAL A 538 1.17 29.45 -10.63
N LEU A 539 1.79 28.35 -11.08
CA LEU A 539 1.08 27.12 -11.41
C LEU A 539 0.38 26.53 -10.16
N LEU A 540 1.07 26.48 -9.01
CA LEU A 540 0.51 26.04 -7.74
C LEU A 540 -0.64 26.93 -7.26
N ALA A 541 -0.53 28.25 -7.43
CA ALA A 541 -1.56 29.22 -7.07
C ALA A 541 -2.90 28.86 -7.73
N ASN A 542 -2.88 28.45 -8.99
CA ASN A 542 -4.06 28.07 -9.77
C ASN A 542 -4.73 26.73 -9.37
N PHE A 543 -4.15 25.94 -8.45
CA PHE A 543 -4.82 24.81 -7.81
C PHE A 543 -5.33 25.25 -6.43
N ARG A 544 -6.63 25.58 -6.31
CA ARG A 544 -7.18 26.02 -5.01
C ARG A 544 -7.44 24.89 -4.02
N THR A 545 -7.62 23.66 -4.50
CA THR A 545 -7.62 22.47 -3.65
C THR A 545 -6.25 21.82 -3.72
N ARG A 546 -5.56 21.72 -2.58
CA ARG A 546 -4.22 21.13 -2.46
C ARG A 546 -4.20 20.15 -1.30
N ILE A 547 -3.88 18.89 -1.58
CA ILE A 547 -3.84 17.79 -0.62
C ILE A 547 -2.40 17.27 -0.56
N VAL A 548 -1.84 17.13 0.64
CA VAL A 548 -0.50 16.59 0.86
C VAL A 548 -0.55 15.36 1.75
N GLY A 549 0.00 14.24 1.25
CA GLY A 549 0.22 13.03 2.04
C GLY A 549 1.51 13.13 2.87
N ALA A 550 1.98 12.00 3.39
CA ALA A 550 3.27 11.95 4.08
C ALA A 550 4.41 12.44 3.15
N THR A 551 5.24 13.36 3.66
CA THR A 551 6.37 13.93 2.93
C THR A 551 7.51 14.33 3.86
N THR A 552 8.74 14.25 3.37
CA THR A 552 9.97 14.74 4.00
C THR A 552 10.66 15.85 3.20
N ASP A 553 10.08 16.25 2.06
CA ASP A 553 10.64 17.32 1.22
C ASP A 553 10.47 18.69 1.90
N LYS A 554 11.59 19.38 2.14
CA LYS A 554 11.60 20.67 2.85
C LYS A 554 10.73 21.72 2.17
N ARG A 555 10.83 21.88 0.83
CA ARG A 555 10.02 22.87 0.10
C ARG A 555 8.52 22.61 0.23
N THR A 556 8.09 21.34 0.10
CA THR A 556 6.70 20.96 0.32
C THR A 556 6.26 21.24 1.77
N ILE A 557 7.09 20.91 2.76
CA ILE A 557 6.78 21.14 4.17
C ILE A 557 6.62 22.63 4.46
N ASP A 558 7.56 23.46 4.02
CA ASP A 558 7.57 24.89 4.33
C ASP A 558 6.40 25.63 3.63
N HIS A 559 6.08 25.27 2.37
CA HIS A 559 4.90 25.77 1.64
C HIS A 559 3.58 25.48 2.37
N TYR A 560 3.40 24.26 2.88
CA TYR A 560 2.16 23.90 3.60
C TYR A 560 2.12 24.42 5.04
N LYS A 561 3.25 24.76 5.67
CA LYS A 561 3.27 25.52 6.94
C LYS A 561 2.74 26.93 6.72
N GLU A 562 3.23 27.61 5.69
CA GLU A 562 2.82 28.97 5.34
C GLU A 562 1.32 29.03 5.00
N ILE A 563 0.84 28.11 4.15
CA ILE A 563 -0.59 27.97 3.81
C ILE A 563 -1.46 27.61 5.03
N GLY A 564 -0.93 26.82 5.98
CA GLY A 564 -1.63 26.47 7.21
C GLY A 564 -1.75 27.63 8.20
N GLY A 565 -0.91 28.66 8.06
CA GLY A 565 -0.86 29.82 8.94
C GLY A 565 -0.37 29.51 10.35
N GLU A 566 -0.57 30.47 11.25
CA GLU A 566 -0.20 30.39 12.65
C GLU A 566 -1.44 30.35 13.56
N ILE A 567 -1.34 29.59 14.64
CA ILE A 567 -2.32 29.55 15.74
C ILE A 567 -1.67 30.19 16.97
N GLN A 568 -2.44 30.93 17.76
CA GLN A 568 -2.03 31.38 19.08
C GLN A 568 -2.20 30.24 20.09
N GLU A 569 -1.11 29.81 20.71
CA GLU A 569 -1.09 28.79 21.75
C GLU A 569 -0.64 29.45 23.07
N GLU A 570 -1.41 29.25 24.14
CA GLU A 570 -1.05 29.73 25.48
C GLU A 570 -0.11 28.71 26.12
N ILE A 571 1.15 29.11 26.32
CA ILE A 571 2.16 28.27 26.94
C ILE A 571 2.27 28.66 28.40
N GLU A 572 1.87 27.75 29.28
CA GLU A 572 2.08 27.85 30.71
C GLU A 572 3.47 27.30 31.06
N SER A 573 4.37 28.16 31.53
CA SER A 573 5.63 27.74 32.14
C SER A 573 5.53 27.83 33.66
N GLU A 574 5.56 26.67 34.31
CA GLU A 574 5.66 26.56 35.76
C GLU A 574 7.14 26.52 36.15
N SER A 575 7.56 27.46 37.00
CA SER A 575 8.88 27.42 37.62
C SER A 575 8.74 27.32 39.13
N TYR A 576 9.37 26.28 39.68
CA TYR A 576 9.45 26.02 41.11
C TYR A 576 10.81 26.50 41.59
N THR A 577 10.83 27.48 42.48
CA THR A 577 12.05 28.01 43.09
C THR A 577 12.07 27.61 44.55
N GLU A 578 13.10 26.87 44.95
CA GLU A 578 13.34 26.49 46.34
C GLU A 578 14.52 27.29 46.87
N SER A 579 14.29 28.07 47.94
CA SER A 579 15.31 28.91 48.56
C SER A 579 15.30 28.69 50.07
N GLY A 580 16.38 28.12 50.61
CA GLY A 580 16.52 27.85 52.04
C GLY A 580 17.70 28.59 52.65
N GLN A 581 17.53 29.06 53.88
CA GLN A 581 18.62 29.65 54.64
C GLN A 581 19.53 28.56 55.22
N ARG A 582 20.84 28.83 55.25
CA ARG A 582 21.91 27.95 55.80
C ARG A 582 21.93 26.52 55.20
N PRO A 583 22.34 26.35 53.93
CA PRO A 583 22.54 25.03 53.35
C PRO A 583 23.72 24.29 54.01
N THR A 584 23.50 23.05 54.44
CA THR A 584 24.54 22.13 54.92
C THR A 584 24.95 21.17 53.80
N LYS A 585 26.24 20.79 53.78
CA LYS A 585 26.80 19.95 52.71
C LYS A 585 26.63 18.48 53.03
N GLN A 586 26.04 17.72 52.11
CA GLN A 586 25.79 16.29 52.30
C GLN A 586 27.10 15.51 52.18
N ILE A 587 27.46 14.70 53.19
CA ILE A 587 28.81 14.12 53.31
C ILE A 587 29.09 13.05 52.23
N PHE A 588 28.06 12.38 51.72
CA PHE A 588 28.16 11.32 50.70
C PHE A 588 27.32 11.61 49.44
N GLY A 589 27.23 12.88 49.04
CA GLY A 589 26.56 13.30 47.81
C GLY A 589 26.99 14.70 47.37
N THR A 590 26.72 15.06 46.12
CA THR A 590 27.04 16.40 45.58
C THR A 590 25.98 17.47 45.95
N GLY A 591 24.97 17.12 46.74
CA GLY A 591 23.87 17.99 47.15
C GLY A 591 24.16 18.87 48.38
N LEU A 592 23.43 19.99 48.43
CA LEU A 592 23.29 20.85 49.60
C LEU A 592 21.86 20.66 50.15
N PHE A 593 21.72 20.55 51.47
CA PHE A 593 20.43 20.34 52.15
C PHE A 593 20.11 21.52 53.07
N THR A 594 18.84 21.87 53.23
CA THR A 594 18.39 22.96 54.12
C THR A 594 17.19 22.50 54.93
N SER A 595 17.10 22.93 56.19
CA SER A 595 16.03 22.52 57.11
C SER A 595 14.78 23.40 57.07
N GLN A 596 14.84 24.54 56.38
CA GLN A 596 13.72 25.47 56.18
C GLN A 596 13.73 26.05 54.75
N PRO A 597 13.35 25.27 53.73
CA PRO A 597 13.16 25.76 52.38
C PRO A 597 11.87 26.58 52.25
N THR A 598 11.98 27.79 51.70
CA THR A 598 10.83 28.52 51.14
C THR A 598 10.67 28.06 49.69
N VAL A 599 9.53 27.43 49.38
CA VAL A 599 9.17 27.05 48.01
C VAL A 599 8.20 28.08 47.44
N SER A 600 8.57 28.70 46.31
CA SER A 600 7.66 29.53 45.51
C SER A 600 7.42 28.88 44.15
N GLN A 601 6.15 28.73 43.79
CA GLN A 601 5.74 28.36 42.43
C GLN A 601 5.33 29.64 41.71
N SER A 602 5.92 29.92 40.56
CA SER A 602 5.45 30.96 39.65
C SER A 602 5.02 30.34 38.34
N VAL A 603 3.75 30.56 37.98
CA VAL A 603 3.16 30.13 36.71
C VAL A 603 3.13 31.37 35.81
N ASN A 604 3.90 31.34 34.73
CA ASN A 604 3.90 32.39 33.72
C ASN A 604 3.14 31.88 32.49
N LYS A 605 2.11 32.61 32.07
CA LYS A 605 1.33 32.28 30.87
C LYS A 605 1.73 33.21 29.74
N ASN A 606 2.34 32.65 28.70
CA ASN A 606 2.82 33.42 27.56
C ASN A 606 2.09 32.96 26.28
N GLN A 607 1.46 33.89 25.58
CA GLN A 607 0.82 33.62 24.29
C GLN A 607 1.87 33.62 23.19
N GLN A 608 2.14 32.44 22.61
CA GLN A 608 3.08 32.31 21.49
C GLN A 608 2.31 31.95 20.22
N LYS A 609 2.69 32.59 19.10
CA LYS A 609 2.27 32.15 17.78
C LYS A 609 3.11 30.95 17.36
N ARG A 610 2.45 29.89 16.87
CA ARG A 610 3.08 28.68 16.35
C ARG A 610 2.41 28.27 15.04
N SER A 611 3.18 27.74 14.10
CA SER A 611 2.63 27.23 12.83
C SER A 611 1.59 26.14 13.10
N ARG A 612 0.43 26.22 12.42
CA ARG A 612 -0.69 25.28 12.58
C ARG A 612 -0.29 23.81 12.38
N ILE A 613 0.69 23.57 11.52
CA ILE A 613 1.28 22.24 11.28
C ILE A 613 2.80 22.34 11.36
N THR A 614 3.44 21.29 11.89
CA THR A 614 4.90 21.14 11.91
C THR A 614 5.37 20.10 10.88
N GLY A 615 6.65 20.16 10.49
CA GLY A 615 7.25 19.14 9.60
C GLY A 615 7.26 17.73 10.22
N GLU A 616 7.25 17.64 11.55
CA GLU A 616 7.11 16.37 12.29
C GLU A 616 5.72 15.76 12.08
N VAL A 617 4.66 16.56 12.04
CA VAL A 617 3.30 16.07 11.72
C VAL A 617 3.22 15.59 10.28
N MET A 618 3.72 16.38 9.31
CA MET A 618 3.67 16.02 7.88
C MET A 618 4.47 14.74 7.57
N SER A 619 5.63 14.56 8.19
CA SER A 619 6.47 13.37 8.00
C SER A 619 5.95 12.12 8.73
N ARG A 620 5.08 12.27 9.74
CA ARG A 620 4.47 11.17 10.51
C ARG A 620 3.02 10.84 10.14
N LEU A 621 2.46 11.47 9.10
CA LEU A 621 1.16 11.06 8.54
C LEU A 621 1.20 9.57 8.17
N LYS A 622 0.17 8.82 8.57
CA LYS A 622 0.08 7.38 8.23
C LYS A 622 -0.31 7.21 6.77
N THR A 623 -0.11 6.01 6.23
CA THR A 623 -0.67 5.61 4.94
C THR A 623 -2.18 5.89 4.90
N PHE A 624 -2.64 6.61 3.86
CA PHE A 624 -4.02 7.08 3.69
C PHE A 624 -4.49 8.20 4.65
N GLU A 625 -3.60 8.79 5.45
CA GLU A 625 -3.80 10.10 6.06
C GLU A 625 -3.15 11.19 5.18
N ALA A 626 -3.81 12.34 5.05
CA ALA A 626 -3.31 13.52 4.36
C ALA A 626 -3.67 14.80 5.14
N ILE A 627 -3.06 15.92 4.78
CA ILE A 627 -3.47 17.28 5.12
C ILE A 627 -4.08 17.89 3.84
N GLY A 628 -4.99 18.86 3.94
CA GLY A 628 -5.39 19.58 2.75
C GLY A 628 -6.05 20.93 2.95
N LEU A 629 -5.71 21.85 2.06
CA LEU A 629 -6.44 23.07 1.79
C LEU A 629 -7.51 22.74 0.75
N VAL A 630 -8.79 22.87 1.09
CA VAL A 630 -9.91 22.45 0.25
C VAL A 630 -10.81 23.64 -0.04
N PHE A 631 -11.03 23.93 -1.33
CA PHE A 631 -11.98 24.96 -1.75
C PHE A 631 -13.32 24.33 -2.14
N ASN A 632 -14.36 24.59 -1.36
CA ASN A 632 -15.69 23.98 -1.55
C ASN A 632 -16.49 24.63 -2.70
N GLY A 633 -16.04 25.79 -3.19
CA GLY A 633 -16.71 26.62 -4.20
C GLY A 633 -17.11 28.01 -3.70
N VAL A 634 -17.15 28.19 -2.38
CA VAL A 634 -17.45 29.45 -1.67
C VAL A 634 -16.28 29.79 -0.74
N ASP A 635 -15.93 28.87 0.15
CA ASP A 635 -14.91 29.03 1.17
C ASP A 635 -13.75 28.05 0.98
N THR A 636 -12.59 28.42 1.52
CA THR A 636 -11.43 27.52 1.67
C THR A 636 -11.30 27.08 3.12
N GLU A 637 -11.46 25.77 3.35
CA GLU A 637 -11.23 25.14 4.64
C GLU A 637 -9.85 24.45 4.65
N PHE A 638 -9.13 24.54 5.77
CA PHE A 638 -7.87 23.83 5.98
C PHE A 638 -8.11 22.67 6.95
N TYR A 639 -7.81 21.45 6.50
CA TYR A 639 -7.97 20.21 7.26
C TYR A 639 -6.62 19.66 7.69
N ASP A 640 -6.39 19.63 9.00
CA ASP A 640 -5.17 19.07 9.62
C ASP A 640 -5.09 17.54 9.47
N LYS A 641 -6.23 16.89 9.19
CA LYS A 641 -6.30 15.48 8.81
C LYS A 641 -7.49 15.18 7.88
N ILE A 642 -7.17 14.68 6.70
CA ILE A 642 -8.04 14.08 5.70
C ILE A 642 -7.79 12.56 5.72
N CYS A 643 -8.84 11.80 6.00
CA CYS A 643 -8.84 10.35 6.01
C CYS A 643 -9.25 9.82 4.63
N LEU A 644 -8.27 9.42 3.82
CA LEU A 644 -8.49 8.92 2.45
C LEU A 644 -9.15 7.53 2.46
N LYS A 645 -9.85 7.19 1.37
CA LYS A 645 -10.66 5.97 1.22
C LYS A 645 -10.17 5.13 0.03
N PRO A 646 -9.29 4.14 0.23
CA PRO A 646 -8.62 3.46 -0.88
C PRO A 646 -9.51 2.48 -1.64
N ALA A 647 -9.27 2.40 -2.96
CA ALA A 647 -10.12 1.70 -3.93
C ALA A 647 -10.23 0.18 -3.74
N PHE A 648 -9.29 -0.44 -3.01
CA PHE A 648 -9.32 -1.89 -2.74
C PHE A 648 -10.40 -2.30 -1.73
N PHE A 649 -11.07 -1.34 -1.07
CA PHE A 649 -12.27 -1.63 -0.29
C PHE A 649 -13.53 -1.59 -1.17
N PRO A 650 -14.47 -2.55 -0.99
CA PRO A 650 -15.70 -2.59 -1.78
C PRO A 650 -16.67 -1.43 -1.48
N SER A 651 -16.46 -0.69 -0.39
CA SER A 651 -17.26 0.49 -0.03
C SER A 651 -16.40 1.56 0.60
N MET A 652 -16.60 2.82 0.18
CA MET A 652 -15.99 3.98 0.84
C MET A 652 -16.53 4.20 2.26
N ARG A 653 -17.71 3.66 2.60
CA ARG A 653 -18.37 3.78 3.93
C ARG A 653 -17.72 2.95 5.04
N ILE A 654 -16.43 2.65 4.93
CA ILE A 654 -15.63 2.01 5.97
C ILE A 654 -14.93 3.12 6.76
N SER A 655 -15.04 3.08 8.10
CA SER A 655 -14.35 4.04 8.97
C SER A 655 -12.84 3.98 8.76
N HIS A 656 -12.17 5.13 8.84
CA HIS A 656 -10.73 5.21 8.62
C HIS A 656 -9.94 4.43 9.68
N GLU A 657 -10.45 4.29 10.91
CA GLU A 657 -9.87 3.37 11.90
C GLU A 657 -9.81 1.92 11.39
N LYS A 658 -10.85 1.47 10.66
CA LYS A 658 -10.85 0.16 10.00
C LYS A 658 -9.97 0.11 8.77
N VAL A 659 -9.92 1.18 7.97
CA VAL A 659 -8.96 1.30 6.86
C VAL A 659 -7.54 1.17 7.38
N LEU A 660 -7.18 1.85 8.47
CA LEU A 660 -5.88 1.72 9.12
C LEU A 660 -5.68 0.36 9.78
N LYS A 661 -6.69 -0.23 10.43
CA LYS A 661 -6.60 -1.59 11.00
C LYS A 661 -6.42 -2.65 9.93
N ALA A 662 -7.08 -2.52 8.79
CA ALA A 662 -7.00 -3.45 7.67
C ALA A 662 -5.76 -3.19 6.80
N ALA A 663 -5.31 -1.95 6.64
CA ALA A 663 -4.03 -1.61 6.00
C ALA A 663 -2.86 -2.05 6.89
N ARG A 664 -2.94 -1.87 8.22
CA ARG A 664 -2.03 -2.51 9.17
C ARG A 664 -2.14 -4.02 9.09
N ALA A 665 -3.33 -4.61 9.04
CA ALA A 665 -3.51 -6.05 8.87
C ALA A 665 -3.24 -6.56 7.44
N ALA A 666 -2.86 -5.69 6.48
CA ALA A 666 -2.49 -6.02 5.10
C ALA A 666 -0.98 -5.83 4.86
N ALA A 667 -0.40 -4.74 5.34
CA ALA A 667 1.04 -4.60 5.55
C ALA A 667 1.55 -5.69 6.50
N MET A 668 0.76 -6.00 7.53
CA MET A 668 0.94 -7.21 8.30
C MET A 668 0.22 -8.41 7.70
N ALA A 669 -0.59 -8.42 6.63
CA ALA A 669 -1.05 -9.69 6.01
C ALA A 669 0.13 -10.43 5.39
N CYS A 670 1.04 -9.65 4.80
CA CYS A 670 2.39 -10.06 4.41
C CYS A 670 3.20 -10.66 5.59
N PHE A 671 2.71 -10.59 6.84
CA PHE A 671 3.26 -11.19 8.06
C PHE A 671 2.28 -12.13 8.82
N VAL A 672 0.96 -11.95 8.70
CA VAL A 672 -0.14 -12.47 9.54
C VAL A 672 -0.89 -13.62 8.87
N LEU A 673 -0.60 -13.87 7.60
CA LEU A 673 -0.63 -15.24 7.07
C LEU A 673 0.22 -16.22 7.91
N PHE A 674 1.06 -15.72 8.85
CA PHE A 674 1.81 -16.51 9.82
C PHE A 674 1.61 -16.10 11.30
N SER A 675 0.49 -15.47 11.67
CA SER A 675 0.22 -15.08 13.08
C SER A 675 -1.10 -15.62 13.69
N ILE A 676 -1.84 -16.49 13.00
CA ILE A 676 -2.97 -17.21 13.61
C ILE A 676 -2.49 -18.58 14.13
N ARG A 677 -1.78 -18.47 15.26
CA ARG A 677 -1.25 -19.46 16.21
C ARG A 677 0.10 -18.90 16.68
N SER A 678 0.45 -19.18 17.94
CA SER A 678 1.86 -19.13 18.36
C SER A 678 2.69 -19.87 17.32
N GLN A 679 3.71 -19.23 16.75
CA GLN A 679 4.53 -19.89 15.72
C GLN A 679 5.19 -21.11 16.36
N ALA A 680 4.70 -22.30 15.99
CA ALA A 680 5.21 -23.58 16.49
C ALA A 680 6.59 -23.92 15.91
N PHE A 681 7.09 -23.09 14.98
CA PHE A 681 8.39 -23.21 14.34
C PHE A 681 9.29 -21.98 14.59
N PRO A 682 10.62 -22.15 14.65
CA PRO A 682 11.58 -21.06 14.77
C PRO A 682 11.57 -20.09 13.59
N SER A 683 11.81 -18.81 13.85
CA SER A 683 11.91 -17.77 12.83
C SER A 683 13.04 -16.79 13.14
N VAL A 684 13.24 -15.77 12.31
CA VAL A 684 14.17 -14.66 12.62
C VAL A 684 13.95 -14.09 14.03
N CYS A 685 12.72 -14.08 14.55
CA CYS A 685 12.44 -13.63 15.90
C CYS A 685 12.96 -14.56 17.00
N SER A 686 13.11 -15.87 16.75
CA SER A 686 13.81 -16.79 17.65
C SER A 686 15.29 -16.41 17.83
N VAL A 687 15.90 -15.79 16.82
CA VAL A 687 17.27 -15.27 16.86
C VAL A 687 17.33 -13.90 17.55
N VAL A 688 16.44 -12.98 17.18
CA VAL A 688 16.34 -11.61 17.75
C VAL A 688 16.04 -11.62 19.26
N LYS A 689 15.29 -12.60 19.75
CA LYS A 689 15.01 -12.79 21.18
C LYS A 689 16.21 -13.34 21.99
N THR A 690 17.29 -13.81 21.35
CA THR A 690 18.43 -14.37 22.12
C THR A 690 19.19 -13.27 22.90
N PRO A 691 19.66 -13.54 24.13
CA PRO A 691 20.47 -12.57 24.89
C PRO A 691 21.75 -12.14 24.17
N ALA A 692 22.33 -13.03 23.35
CA ALA A 692 23.51 -12.76 22.55
C ALA A 692 23.23 -12.02 21.22
N PHE A 693 21.98 -11.68 20.91
CA PHE A 693 21.61 -11.08 19.63
C PHE A 693 22.47 -9.86 19.26
N GLU A 694 22.70 -8.95 20.22
CA GLU A 694 23.50 -7.74 19.99
C GLU A 694 24.96 -8.03 19.64
N SER A 695 25.61 -8.96 20.36
CA SER A 695 27.00 -9.34 20.10
C SER A 695 27.16 -10.20 18.85
N CYS A 696 26.14 -10.95 18.48
CA CYS A 696 26.07 -11.67 17.21
C CYS A 696 25.91 -10.72 16.01
N PHE A 697 24.96 -9.79 16.10
CA PHE A 697 24.60 -8.82 15.06
C PHE A 697 25.75 -7.84 14.75
N GLU A 698 26.52 -7.43 15.76
CA GLU A 698 27.78 -6.66 15.64
C GLU A 698 27.70 -5.51 14.62
N HIS A 699 26.78 -4.58 14.82
CA HIS A 699 26.65 -3.43 13.92
C HIS A 699 27.71 -2.36 14.20
N VAL A 700 28.69 -2.30 13.31
CA VAL A 700 29.78 -1.33 13.29
C VAL A 700 29.47 -0.22 12.28
N LYS A 701 29.87 1.01 12.63
CA LYS A 701 29.77 2.21 11.81
C LYS A 701 31.16 2.83 11.68
N SER A 702 31.65 3.01 10.46
CA SER A 702 32.90 3.72 10.14
C SER A 702 32.66 4.80 9.08
N SER A 703 33.70 5.57 8.72
CA SER A 703 33.63 6.56 7.65
C SER A 703 33.89 5.94 6.27
N CYS A 704 33.26 6.51 5.25
CA CYS A 704 33.57 6.29 3.84
C CYS A 704 33.24 7.55 3.03
N THR A 705 33.49 7.51 1.72
CA THR A 705 33.05 8.54 0.77
C THR A 705 32.10 7.91 -0.25
N CYS A 706 31.09 8.66 -0.70
CA CYS A 706 30.15 8.18 -1.71
C CYS A 706 29.69 9.28 -2.67
N GLY A 707 29.33 8.87 -3.90
CA GLY A 707 28.92 9.77 -4.98
C GLY A 707 30.06 10.53 -5.67
N TRP A 708 29.71 11.27 -6.71
CA TRP A 708 30.58 12.26 -7.35
C TRP A 708 29.84 13.62 -7.42
N PRO A 709 30.43 14.73 -6.96
CA PRO A 709 31.69 14.83 -6.22
C PRO A 709 31.64 14.03 -4.90
N PRO A 710 32.79 13.58 -4.38
CA PRO A 710 32.84 12.72 -3.19
C PRO A 710 32.38 13.49 -1.95
N ARG A 711 31.34 12.98 -1.29
CA ARG A 711 30.85 13.51 0.00
C ARG A 711 31.10 12.50 1.14
N PRO A 712 31.21 12.96 2.40
CA PRO A 712 31.32 12.07 3.55
C PRO A 712 30.06 11.21 3.69
N CYS A 713 30.28 9.92 3.94
CA CYS A 713 29.24 8.89 4.03
C CYS A 713 29.58 7.94 5.19
N SER A 714 28.61 7.16 5.67
CA SER A 714 28.82 6.14 6.70
C SER A 714 28.94 4.75 6.08
N HIS A 715 29.97 4.03 6.50
CA HIS A 715 30.17 2.63 6.17
C HIS A 715 29.55 1.77 7.26
N HIS A 716 28.54 0.99 6.90
CA HIS A 716 27.82 0.10 7.80
C HIS A 716 28.31 -1.33 7.58
N THR A 717 28.64 -2.03 8.66
CA THR A 717 28.94 -3.48 8.65
C THR A 717 28.15 -4.14 9.76
N TYR A 718 27.44 -5.23 9.47
CA TYR A 718 26.68 -6.02 10.46
C TYR A 718 26.45 -7.45 9.96
N TYR A 719 25.98 -8.32 10.85
CA TYR A 719 25.70 -9.73 10.57
C TYR A 719 24.20 -10.00 10.41
N LEU A 720 23.83 -10.84 9.44
CA LEU A 720 22.46 -11.24 9.14
C LEU A 720 22.29 -12.76 9.31
N PRO A 721 21.28 -13.27 10.03
CA PRO A 721 21.02 -14.70 10.13
C PRO A 721 20.39 -15.20 8.82
N THR A 722 21.13 -16.00 8.05
CA THR A 722 20.70 -16.45 6.71
C THR A 722 20.07 -17.84 6.72
N THR A 723 20.60 -18.76 7.53
CA THR A 723 20.30 -20.18 7.42
C THR A 723 20.12 -20.81 8.80
N PHE A 724 19.03 -21.54 9.00
CA PHE A 724 18.89 -22.50 10.09
C PHE A 724 19.34 -23.89 9.65
N ILE A 725 20.03 -24.58 10.55
CA ILE A 725 20.42 -25.98 10.39
C ILE A 725 19.85 -26.76 11.57
N GLU A 726 18.95 -27.67 11.24
CA GLU A 726 18.33 -28.59 12.17
C GLU A 726 19.11 -29.90 12.18
N VAL A 727 19.39 -30.42 13.37
CA VAL A 727 20.00 -31.74 13.57
C VAL A 727 19.17 -32.51 14.59
N THR A 728 18.87 -33.78 14.34
CA THR A 728 18.06 -34.62 15.23
C THR A 728 18.47 -36.09 15.14
N SER A 729 18.37 -36.84 16.25
CA SER A 729 18.53 -38.30 16.22
C SER A 729 17.29 -39.04 15.68
N ARG A 730 16.12 -38.37 15.61
CA ARG A 730 14.84 -39.02 15.31
C ARG A 730 14.34 -38.65 13.91
N PRO A 731 14.04 -39.63 13.04
CA PRO A 731 13.43 -39.34 11.75
C PRO A 731 12.06 -38.67 11.92
N LYS A 732 11.68 -37.82 10.95
CA LYS A 732 10.43 -37.02 10.91
C LYS A 732 10.23 -35.96 12.03
N GLN A 733 10.94 -36.01 13.16
CA GLN A 733 10.90 -34.92 14.15
C GLN A 733 11.51 -33.66 13.53
N SER A 734 10.80 -32.53 13.60
CA SER A 734 11.30 -31.23 13.10
C SER A 734 10.76 -30.05 13.90
N PHE A 735 11.57 -29.02 14.07
CA PHE A 735 11.19 -27.68 14.47
C PHE A 735 10.34 -26.96 13.41
N PHE A 736 10.36 -27.41 12.14
CA PHE A 736 9.68 -26.75 11.02
C PHE A 736 8.51 -27.56 10.44
N SER A 737 7.96 -28.52 11.21
CA SER A 737 6.81 -29.35 10.81
C SER A 737 5.57 -28.53 10.45
N ASP A 738 5.33 -27.44 11.18
CA ASP A 738 4.16 -26.57 11.02
C ASP A 738 4.32 -25.51 9.91
N LEU A 739 5.46 -25.50 9.24
CA LEU A 739 5.77 -24.57 8.15
C LEU A 739 5.33 -25.22 6.81
N PRO A 740 4.31 -24.72 6.09
CA PRO A 740 3.51 -25.54 5.17
C PRO A 740 4.27 -26.35 4.11
N ILE A 741 5.26 -25.76 3.43
CA ILE A 741 6.00 -26.45 2.35
C ILE A 741 7.07 -27.39 2.94
N ALA A 742 7.73 -27.01 4.05
CA ALA A 742 8.66 -27.87 4.77
C ALA A 742 7.95 -29.08 5.41
N GLY A 743 6.77 -28.87 6.01
CA GLY A 743 5.89 -29.93 6.49
C GLY A 743 5.41 -30.85 5.36
N ALA A 744 5.09 -30.32 4.17
CA ALA A 744 4.79 -31.12 2.99
C ALA A 744 5.98 -31.98 2.53
N GLN A 745 7.21 -31.44 2.55
CA GLN A 745 8.42 -32.25 2.27
C GLN A 745 8.57 -33.39 3.29
N LEU A 746 8.43 -33.12 4.59
CA LEU A 746 8.51 -34.14 5.65
C LEU A 746 7.43 -35.22 5.51
N ASN A 747 6.20 -34.84 5.15
CA ASN A 747 5.08 -35.76 4.93
C ASN A 747 5.21 -36.56 3.62
N SER A 748 5.95 -36.03 2.63
CA SER A 748 6.24 -36.75 1.36
C SER A 748 7.26 -37.89 1.52
N LEU A 749 7.97 -37.94 2.65
CA LEU A 749 8.85 -39.05 2.99
C LEU A 749 8.03 -40.32 3.23
N LYS A 750 8.06 -41.24 2.26
CA LYS A 750 7.68 -42.65 2.47
C LYS A 750 8.36 -43.17 3.74
N GLU A 751 7.72 -44.11 4.45
CA GLU A 751 8.23 -44.63 5.73
C GLU A 751 9.64 -45.23 5.60
N MET A 752 10.66 -44.38 5.81
CA MET A 752 12.02 -44.81 6.05
C MET A 752 12.09 -45.33 7.48
N TRP A 753 11.87 -46.64 7.60
CA TRP A 753 12.28 -47.41 8.78
C TRP A 753 13.80 -47.41 8.88
N PHE A 754 14.35 -46.38 9.52
CA PHE A 754 15.61 -46.49 10.22
C PHE A 754 15.32 -46.32 11.71
N SER A 755 15.29 -47.47 12.37
CA SER A 755 15.18 -47.62 13.81
C SER A 755 16.25 -46.81 14.52
N SER A 756 15.89 -46.26 15.68
CA SER A 756 16.84 -45.99 16.76
C SER A 756 17.70 -47.23 17.02
N GLY A 757 18.96 -47.21 16.61
CA GLY A 757 19.91 -48.31 16.76
C GLY A 757 21.26 -47.96 16.13
N SER A 758 22.40 -48.08 16.81
CA SER A 758 22.65 -48.45 18.21
C SER A 758 23.36 -47.30 18.94
N VAL A 759 23.06 -47.10 20.23
CA VAL A 759 24.01 -46.44 21.13
C VAL A 759 24.95 -47.51 21.66
N GLU A 760 25.79 -48.01 20.75
CA GLU A 760 27.02 -48.72 21.13
C GLU A 760 28.18 -47.72 21.02
N MET A 761 29.11 -47.85 21.95
CA MET A 761 30.06 -46.82 22.41
C MET A 761 30.58 -45.87 21.31
N ASP A 762 30.43 -44.57 21.58
CA ASP A 762 30.96 -43.40 20.86
C ASP A 762 30.51 -43.11 19.41
N ASN A 763 29.69 -43.97 18.78
CA ASN A 763 29.11 -43.70 17.45
C ASN A 763 27.64 -43.26 17.53
N ARG A 764 27.28 -42.13 16.88
CA ARG A 764 25.89 -41.62 16.82
C ARG A 764 25.47 -41.32 15.39
N PHE A 765 24.22 -41.64 15.05
CA PHE A 765 23.60 -41.28 13.78
C PHE A 765 22.70 -40.05 13.91
N TYR A 766 22.89 -39.08 13.02
CA TYR A 766 22.14 -37.84 12.97
C TYR A 766 21.42 -37.67 11.62
N HIS A 767 20.14 -37.31 11.68
CA HIS A 767 19.45 -36.65 10.58
C HIS A 767 19.72 -35.16 10.64
N ALA A 768 19.88 -34.53 9.48
CA ALA A 768 20.17 -33.12 9.39
C ALA A 768 19.46 -32.48 8.20
N ARG A 769 18.99 -31.24 8.38
CA ARG A 769 18.20 -30.50 7.39
C ARG A 769 18.58 -29.02 7.42
N VAL A 770 18.54 -28.38 6.25
CA VAL A 770 18.94 -26.97 6.09
C VAL A 770 17.78 -26.19 5.52
N ILE A 771 17.39 -25.10 6.18
CA ILE A 771 16.33 -24.18 5.74
C ILE A 771 16.80 -22.73 5.89
N GLN A 772 16.39 -21.85 4.98
CA GLN A 772 16.71 -20.44 5.11
C GLN A 772 15.94 -19.85 6.30
N THR A 773 16.55 -18.93 7.06
CA THR A 773 15.92 -18.31 8.23
C THR A 773 14.60 -17.65 7.86
N PRO A 774 13.42 -18.14 8.31
CA PRO A 774 12.15 -17.59 7.89
C PRO A 774 11.97 -16.13 8.33
N PHE A 775 11.50 -15.31 7.39
CA PHE A 775 11.28 -13.86 7.51
C PHE A 775 12.54 -13.00 7.68
N ALA A 776 13.74 -13.54 7.42
CA ALA A 776 14.98 -12.78 7.53
C ALA A 776 15.13 -11.72 6.43
N SER A 777 14.70 -11.98 5.18
CA SER A 777 14.74 -10.95 4.13
C SER A 777 13.86 -9.77 4.53
N LEU A 778 12.67 -10.07 5.05
CA LEU A 778 11.67 -9.09 5.44
C LEU A 778 12.06 -8.29 6.70
N ALA A 779 12.52 -8.95 7.77
CA ALA A 779 12.91 -8.29 9.03
C ALA A 779 14.09 -7.32 8.88
N TYR A 780 15.04 -7.62 7.99
CA TYR A 780 16.22 -6.79 7.75
C TYR A 780 16.10 -5.83 6.54
N SER A 781 14.94 -5.81 5.85
CA SER A 781 14.68 -4.94 4.70
C SER A 781 14.85 -3.44 4.98
N GLY A 782 14.63 -3.00 6.24
CA GLY A 782 14.81 -1.61 6.68
C GLY A 782 16.26 -1.19 6.94
N MET A 783 17.22 -2.14 6.96
CA MET A 783 18.63 -1.86 7.25
C MET A 783 19.35 -1.27 6.01
N PRO A 784 20.39 -0.41 6.19
CA PRO A 784 20.99 0.33 5.08
C PRO A 784 21.64 -0.50 3.96
N CYS A 785 22.13 -1.72 4.27
CA CYS A 785 22.72 -2.62 3.28
C CYS A 785 21.73 -3.63 2.68
N GLY A 786 20.43 -3.49 3.00
CA GLY A 786 19.36 -4.38 2.55
C GLY A 786 19.23 -5.66 3.38
N GLY A 787 18.22 -6.46 3.01
CA GLY A 787 17.95 -7.78 3.57
C GLY A 787 18.76 -8.89 2.90
N THR A 788 18.59 -10.12 3.40
CA THR A 788 19.15 -11.34 2.79
C THR A 788 18.37 -11.77 1.53
N GLU A 789 18.84 -12.84 0.88
CA GLU A 789 18.17 -13.59 -0.19
C GLU A 789 16.67 -13.79 0.11
N ALA A 790 15.81 -13.89 -0.91
CA ALA A 790 14.36 -13.99 -0.74
C ALA A 790 13.97 -15.19 0.15
N ASP A 791 13.03 -15.01 1.08
CA ASP A 791 12.73 -16.02 2.11
C ASP A 791 12.20 -17.34 1.50
N LYS A 792 12.89 -18.44 1.83
CA LYS A 792 12.61 -19.78 1.32
C LYS A 792 11.95 -20.66 2.38
N PHE A 793 10.66 -20.92 2.20
CA PHE A 793 9.80 -21.64 3.14
C PHE A 793 9.88 -23.17 3.02
N CYS A 794 11.02 -23.72 2.61
CA CYS A 794 11.24 -25.15 2.40
C CYS A 794 12.69 -25.52 2.69
N PHE A 795 12.94 -26.77 3.09
CA PHE A 795 14.30 -27.26 3.26
C PHE A 795 15.05 -27.20 1.93
N GLY A 796 16.22 -26.57 1.90
CA GLY A 796 17.15 -26.57 0.76
C GLY A 796 17.89 -27.89 0.60
N ALA A 797 18.23 -28.55 1.72
CA ALA A 797 18.73 -29.92 1.75
C ALA A 797 18.14 -30.70 2.93
N MET A 798 17.90 -32.00 2.71
CA MET A 798 17.44 -32.95 3.71
C MET A 798 18.26 -34.24 3.61
N SER A 799 18.78 -34.73 4.74
CA SER A 799 19.47 -36.02 4.82
C SER A 799 18.65 -37.19 4.26
N GLU A 800 17.33 -37.12 4.39
CA GLU A 800 16.37 -38.14 4.00
C GLU A 800 16.17 -38.23 2.48
N HIS A 801 16.41 -37.14 1.74
CA HIS A 801 16.35 -37.12 0.27
C HIS A 801 17.58 -37.75 -0.40
N ILE A 802 18.65 -37.98 0.36
CA ILE A 802 19.90 -38.64 -0.06
C ILE A 802 20.26 -39.80 0.89
N SER A 803 19.24 -40.42 1.50
CA SER A 803 19.38 -41.33 2.65
C SER A 803 20.45 -42.42 2.49
N ASN A 804 20.52 -43.08 1.33
CA ASN A 804 21.56 -44.07 1.05
C ASN A 804 22.97 -43.46 1.16
N GLN A 805 23.21 -42.32 0.50
CA GLN A 805 24.52 -41.64 0.50
C GLN A 805 24.87 -41.07 1.87
N TRP A 806 23.88 -40.50 2.57
CA TRP A 806 24.04 -39.99 3.93
C TRP A 806 24.35 -41.09 4.95
N LYS A 807 23.91 -42.33 4.69
CA LYS A 807 24.18 -43.50 5.53
C LYS A 807 25.56 -44.10 5.27
N THR A 808 25.95 -44.30 4.01
CA THR A 808 27.17 -45.04 3.63
C THR A 808 28.39 -44.16 3.37
N GLY A 809 28.18 -42.87 3.07
CA GLY A 809 29.23 -42.00 2.57
C GLY A 809 29.67 -42.30 1.14
N SER A 810 28.95 -43.18 0.41
CA SER A 810 29.39 -43.62 -0.92
C SER A 810 29.53 -42.49 -1.95
N GLY A 811 28.83 -41.38 -1.73
CA GLY A 811 28.93 -40.17 -2.54
C GLY A 811 30.33 -39.54 -2.54
N ASP A 812 31.06 -39.63 -1.42
CA ASP A 812 32.37 -39.01 -1.24
C ASP A 812 33.55 -39.98 -1.38
N LEU A 813 33.30 -41.29 -1.53
CA LEU A 813 34.37 -42.31 -1.68
C LEU A 813 35.30 -42.05 -2.87
N ASN A 814 34.84 -41.30 -3.87
CA ASN A 814 35.62 -40.92 -5.05
C ASN A 814 36.20 -39.49 -5.00
N ASP A 815 35.91 -38.73 -3.94
CA ASP A 815 36.48 -37.39 -3.77
C ASP A 815 38.03 -37.45 -3.63
N PRO A 816 38.79 -36.66 -4.41
CA PRO A 816 40.25 -36.66 -4.34
C PRO A 816 40.82 -36.28 -2.96
N GLN A 817 40.17 -35.36 -2.25
CA GLN A 817 40.58 -34.93 -0.91
C GLN A 817 40.26 -36.00 0.14
N PHE A 818 39.13 -36.71 0.01
CA PHE A 818 38.84 -37.86 0.86
C PHE A 818 39.92 -38.95 0.70
N LYS A 819 40.28 -39.29 -0.54
CA LYS A 819 41.37 -40.25 -0.81
C LYS A 819 42.73 -39.79 -0.29
N ALA A 820 43.02 -38.49 -0.33
CA ALA A 820 44.28 -37.94 0.18
C ALA A 820 44.38 -38.00 1.72
N TRP A 821 43.30 -37.66 2.44
CA TRP A 821 43.32 -37.56 3.91
C TRP A 821 42.87 -38.81 4.66
N SER A 822 42.14 -39.74 4.01
CA SER A 822 41.78 -41.03 4.61
C SER A 822 43.00 -41.88 5.00
N LEU A 823 44.15 -41.65 4.36
CA LEU A 823 45.44 -42.26 4.70
C LEU A 823 46.08 -41.69 5.98
N SER A 824 45.62 -40.56 6.51
CA SER A 824 46.15 -39.95 7.75
C SER A 824 45.13 -39.08 8.50
N PRO A 825 44.04 -39.65 9.05
CA PRO A 825 42.98 -38.88 9.71
C PRO A 825 43.46 -38.08 10.94
N LYS A 826 44.42 -38.62 11.70
CA LYS A 826 45.03 -37.93 12.85
C LYS A 826 45.75 -36.65 12.44
N ALA A 827 46.44 -36.65 11.30
CA ALA A 827 47.09 -35.44 10.78
C ALA A 827 46.07 -34.39 10.33
N CYS A 828 44.93 -34.81 9.77
CA CYS A 828 43.83 -33.90 9.43
C CYS A 828 43.24 -33.24 10.68
N LEU A 829 42.96 -33.99 11.75
CA LEU A 829 42.46 -33.42 13.01
C LEU A 829 43.47 -32.46 13.67
N ILE A 830 44.77 -32.74 13.59
CA ILE A 830 45.82 -31.82 14.07
C ILE A 830 45.86 -30.55 13.22
N LYS A 831 45.80 -30.66 11.89
CA LYS A 831 45.67 -29.50 10.98
C LYS A 831 44.44 -28.66 11.32
N GLY A 832 43.28 -29.29 11.47
CA GLY A 832 42.02 -28.62 11.75
C GLY A 832 42.01 -27.88 13.09
N SER A 833 42.54 -28.50 14.15
CA SER A 833 42.66 -27.85 15.48
C SER A 833 43.64 -26.67 15.50
N ILE A 834 44.68 -26.68 14.68
CA ILE A 834 45.60 -25.53 14.50
C ILE A 834 44.91 -24.41 13.69
N SER A 835 44.29 -24.73 12.55
CA SER A 835 43.55 -23.76 11.72
C SER A 835 42.42 -23.07 12.51
N ALA A 836 41.72 -23.83 13.35
CA ALA A 836 40.65 -23.36 14.22
C ALA A 836 41.09 -22.33 15.28
N ALA A 837 42.36 -22.38 15.72
CA ALA A 837 42.87 -21.53 16.79
C ALA A 837 43.17 -20.09 16.34
N GLY A 838 43.53 -19.90 15.06
CA GLY A 838 43.93 -18.58 14.52
C GLY A 838 42.79 -17.73 13.99
N ALA A 839 41.97 -18.27 13.07
CA ALA A 839 40.95 -17.49 12.36
C ALA A 839 39.59 -18.19 12.19
N GLY A 840 39.50 -19.50 12.41
CA GLY A 840 38.39 -20.34 11.91
C GLY A 840 38.64 -20.82 10.48
N GLN A 841 37.85 -21.78 9.99
CA GLN A 841 37.99 -22.27 8.62
C GLN A 841 37.60 -21.18 7.60
N ILE A 842 38.33 -21.12 6.47
CA ILE A 842 38.00 -20.25 5.35
C ILE A 842 36.97 -20.98 4.47
N ALA A 843 35.73 -20.52 4.52
CA ALA A 843 34.65 -21.08 3.73
C ALA A 843 34.75 -20.63 2.26
N ASN A 844 35.32 -21.52 1.42
CA ASN A 844 35.31 -21.38 -0.03
C ASN A 844 34.05 -22.06 -0.57
N GLY A 845 33.10 -21.30 -1.11
CA GLY A 845 31.82 -21.81 -1.62
C GLY A 845 31.23 -20.92 -2.71
N SER A 846 30.13 -21.38 -3.33
CA SER A 846 29.46 -20.60 -4.37
C SER A 846 28.62 -19.47 -3.74
N PRO A 847 28.74 -18.22 -4.21
CA PRO A 847 28.00 -17.09 -3.64
C PRO A 847 26.53 -17.00 -4.11
N ALA A 848 26.01 -18.01 -4.82
CA ALA A 848 24.67 -18.00 -5.42
C ALA A 848 23.81 -19.17 -4.91
N GLY A 849 22.88 -18.86 -4.00
CA GLY A 849 21.84 -19.79 -3.53
C GLY A 849 20.65 -19.83 -4.50
N GLY A 850 20.23 -21.03 -4.90
CA GLY A 850 19.07 -21.26 -5.74
C GLY A 850 17.75 -21.33 -4.96
N ALA A 851 16.67 -20.84 -5.57
CA ALA A 851 15.31 -20.90 -5.03
C ALA A 851 14.72 -22.33 -4.92
N THR A 852 15.47 -23.36 -5.29
CA THR A 852 15.06 -24.77 -5.37
C THR A 852 14.96 -25.43 -4.00
N CYS A 853 13.79 -25.96 -3.66
CA CYS A 853 13.61 -26.84 -2.51
C CYS A 853 14.34 -28.18 -2.71
N SER A 854 14.72 -28.82 -1.61
CA SER A 854 15.27 -30.18 -1.62
C SER A 854 14.27 -31.18 -2.18
N PHE A 855 14.75 -32.10 -3.02
CA PHE A 855 14.00 -33.18 -3.65
C PHE A 855 14.80 -34.50 -3.57
N PRO A 856 14.15 -35.68 -3.57
CA PRO A 856 14.83 -36.97 -3.56
C PRO A 856 15.78 -37.16 -4.77
N MET A 857 17.07 -37.35 -4.52
CA MET A 857 18.07 -37.57 -5.58
C MET A 857 18.25 -39.07 -5.88
N ALA A 858 17.26 -39.66 -6.54
CA ALA A 858 17.37 -41.03 -7.03
C ALA A 858 18.37 -41.10 -8.21
N GLY A 859 19.46 -41.85 -8.04
CA GLY A 859 20.43 -42.15 -9.11
C GLY A 859 21.78 -41.42 -9.03
N LEU A 860 21.96 -40.45 -8.14
CA LEU A 860 23.27 -39.81 -7.94
C LEU A 860 24.19 -40.72 -7.11
N SER A 861 25.17 -41.36 -7.76
CA SER A 861 26.11 -42.31 -7.13
C SER A 861 27.33 -41.66 -6.47
N VAL A 862 27.76 -40.49 -6.95
CA VAL A 862 28.95 -39.74 -6.51
C VAL A 862 28.57 -38.27 -6.36
N PHE A 863 29.04 -37.61 -5.30
CA PHE A 863 28.85 -36.17 -5.08
C PHE A 863 29.92 -35.34 -5.81
N PRO A 864 29.63 -34.07 -6.16
CA PRO A 864 30.66 -33.12 -6.60
C PRO A 864 31.77 -32.96 -5.53
N PRO A 865 33.03 -32.73 -5.94
CA PRO A 865 34.15 -32.55 -5.02
C PRO A 865 33.96 -31.36 -4.08
N VAL A 866 34.44 -31.51 -2.84
CA VAL A 866 34.35 -30.47 -1.81
C VAL A 866 35.29 -29.30 -2.09
N SER A 867 34.79 -28.08 -1.87
CA SER A 867 35.51 -26.82 -2.08
C SER A 867 36.07 -26.18 -0.80
N SER A 868 35.58 -26.58 0.38
CA SER A 868 36.06 -26.13 1.70
C SER A 868 37.20 -26.99 2.27
N ASP A 869 37.89 -26.50 3.32
CA ASP A 869 38.91 -27.29 4.02
C ASP A 869 38.23 -28.42 4.83
N ILE A 870 38.53 -29.68 4.50
CA ILE A 870 37.88 -30.84 5.12
C ILE A 870 38.37 -31.13 6.56
N CYS A 871 39.44 -30.47 7.00
CA CYS A 871 40.04 -30.64 8.31
C CYS A 871 39.57 -29.52 9.25
N GLY A 872 38.52 -29.77 10.02
CA GLY A 872 37.95 -28.84 11.00
C GLY A 872 38.28 -29.18 12.45
N GLY A 873 38.05 -28.25 13.37
CA GLY A 873 38.14 -28.51 14.82
C GLY A 873 36.88 -29.10 15.45
N TRP A 874 35.85 -29.39 14.65
CA TRP A 874 34.68 -30.20 15.03
C TRP A 874 34.81 -31.66 14.61
N GLY A 875 35.64 -31.94 13.60
CA GLY A 875 35.88 -33.28 13.06
C GLY A 875 36.41 -33.21 11.62
N VAL A 876 36.40 -34.35 10.93
CA VAL A 876 36.70 -34.43 9.49
C VAL A 876 35.39 -34.36 8.70
N LEU A 877 35.29 -33.39 7.79
CA LEU A 877 34.08 -33.11 7.01
C LEU A 877 33.69 -34.30 6.12
N LEU A 878 34.68 -34.95 5.49
CA LEU A 878 34.48 -36.12 4.62
C LEU A 878 34.64 -37.45 5.39
N PRO A 879 33.84 -38.48 5.07
CA PRO A 879 32.70 -38.47 4.15
C PRO A 879 31.49 -37.79 4.80
N ARG A 880 30.62 -37.16 4.00
CA ARG A 880 29.46 -36.39 4.47
C ARG A 880 28.31 -37.33 4.85
N THR A 881 28.45 -37.95 6.01
CA THR A 881 27.52 -38.93 6.56
C THR A 881 26.87 -38.46 7.86
N GLY A 882 25.71 -39.06 8.16
CA GLY A 882 25.04 -38.90 9.45
C GLY A 882 25.72 -39.63 10.60
N PHE A 883 26.60 -40.60 10.33
CA PHE A 883 27.42 -41.26 11.35
C PHE A 883 28.56 -40.35 11.78
N VAL A 884 28.60 -40.01 13.06
CA VAL A 884 29.63 -39.17 13.65
C VAL A 884 30.20 -39.83 14.92
N GLU A 885 31.51 -40.04 14.88
CA GLU A 885 32.34 -40.37 16.04
C GLU A 885 32.70 -39.06 16.75
N SER A 886 32.22 -38.87 17.99
CA SER A 886 32.55 -37.69 18.79
C SER A 886 32.37 -37.91 20.27
N ASN A 887 33.35 -37.42 21.05
CA ASN A 887 33.36 -37.47 22.51
C ASN A 887 32.28 -36.55 23.15
N SER A 888 31.57 -35.73 22.35
CA SER A 888 30.48 -34.86 22.79
C SER A 888 29.28 -34.98 21.83
N SER A 889 28.08 -35.01 22.39
CA SER A 889 26.81 -34.94 21.64
C SER A 889 26.70 -33.64 20.84
N VAL A 890 27.21 -32.53 21.38
CA VAL A 890 27.24 -31.22 20.70
C VAL A 890 28.27 -31.22 19.58
N GLY A 891 29.45 -31.78 19.81
CA GLY A 891 30.47 -31.96 18.76
C GLY A 891 29.94 -32.80 17.59
N GLY A 892 29.25 -33.90 17.90
CA GLY A 892 28.58 -34.74 16.90
C GLY A 892 27.52 -33.99 16.09
N ALA A 893 26.66 -33.22 16.77
CA ALA A 893 25.62 -32.43 16.11
C ALA A 893 26.19 -31.29 15.25
N LEU A 894 27.29 -30.63 15.67
CA LEU A 894 27.97 -29.61 14.88
C LEU A 894 28.56 -30.17 13.59
N LEU A 895 29.25 -31.32 13.65
CA LEU A 895 29.82 -31.95 12.44
C LEU A 895 28.71 -32.43 11.48
N ALA A 896 27.61 -32.97 12.00
CA ALA A 896 26.44 -33.33 11.19
C ALA A 896 25.81 -32.09 10.50
N ALA A 897 25.76 -30.95 11.20
CA ALA A 897 25.29 -29.67 10.64
C ALA A 897 26.21 -29.15 9.52
N GLU A 898 27.53 -29.19 9.73
CA GLU A 898 28.56 -28.82 8.75
C GLU A 898 28.44 -29.67 7.47
N ARG A 899 28.31 -30.99 7.62
CA ARG A 899 28.17 -31.95 6.51
C ARG A 899 26.93 -31.70 5.65
N ILE A 900 25.74 -31.55 6.25
CA ILE A 900 24.53 -31.27 5.45
C ILE A 900 24.59 -29.89 4.80
N ARG A 901 25.28 -28.92 5.42
CA ARG A 901 25.45 -27.58 4.86
C ARG A 901 26.35 -27.58 3.63
N SER A 902 27.46 -28.32 3.66
CA SER A 902 28.28 -28.59 2.47
C SER A 902 27.43 -29.19 1.34
N ILE A 903 26.60 -30.21 1.64
CA ILE A 903 25.69 -30.82 0.67
C ILE A 903 24.65 -29.80 0.13
N ALA A 904 24.13 -28.91 0.98
CA ALA A 904 23.15 -27.89 0.60
C ALA A 904 23.71 -26.87 -0.41
N ASN A 905 25.00 -26.52 -0.27
CA ASN A 905 25.74 -25.62 -1.16
C ASN A 905 26.21 -26.33 -2.44
N GLU A 906 26.92 -27.45 -2.32
CA GLU A 906 27.63 -28.06 -3.45
C GLU A 906 26.74 -28.97 -4.30
N VAL A 907 25.86 -29.74 -3.66
CA VAL A 907 25.01 -30.75 -4.33
C VAL A 907 23.65 -30.15 -4.73
N TYR A 908 22.94 -29.54 -3.78
CA TYR A 908 21.62 -28.94 -4.07
C TYR A 908 21.69 -27.51 -4.63
N ARG A 909 22.83 -26.80 -4.48
CA ARG A 909 22.99 -25.37 -4.81
C ARG A 909 21.88 -24.49 -4.25
N SER A 910 21.45 -24.82 -3.04
CA SER A 910 20.21 -24.37 -2.41
C SER A 910 20.42 -23.34 -1.31
N VAL A 911 21.68 -23.14 -0.90
CA VAL A 911 22.17 -22.28 0.18
C VAL A 911 23.55 -21.78 -0.21
N ALA A 912 23.77 -20.47 -0.18
CA ALA A 912 25.09 -19.87 -0.39
C ALA A 912 25.95 -19.96 0.89
N VAL A 913 27.27 -19.98 0.69
CA VAL A 913 28.27 -19.99 1.77
C VAL A 913 29.22 -18.81 1.55
N TYR A 914 29.48 -18.05 2.62
CA TYR A 914 30.21 -16.79 2.56
C TYR A 914 31.47 -16.79 3.46
N PRO A 915 32.51 -16.01 3.13
CA PRO A 915 33.63 -15.79 4.03
C PRO A 915 33.21 -15.09 5.33
N ASP A 916 33.91 -15.39 6.43
CA ASP A 916 33.72 -14.76 7.75
C ASP A 916 32.29 -14.88 8.32
N GLU A 917 31.67 -16.04 8.11
CA GLU A 917 30.41 -16.40 8.77
C GLU A 917 30.59 -16.71 10.27
N LYS A 918 29.51 -16.51 11.03
CA LYS A 918 29.41 -16.94 12.43
C LYS A 918 28.30 -17.95 12.60
N TRP A 919 28.48 -18.86 13.54
CA TRP A 919 27.49 -19.85 13.95
C TRP A 919 26.97 -19.49 15.35
N GLN A 920 25.72 -19.86 15.64
CA GLN A 920 25.11 -19.74 16.96
C GLN A 920 24.15 -20.92 17.19
N MET A 921 24.15 -21.50 18.38
CA MET A 921 23.12 -22.46 18.78
C MET A 921 21.92 -21.70 19.34
N ILE A 922 20.71 -22.07 18.92
CA ILE A 922 19.44 -21.50 19.39
C ILE A 922 18.74 -22.45 20.35
N PHE A 923 18.80 -23.75 20.08
CA PHE A 923 18.22 -24.84 20.90
C PHE A 923 19.27 -25.95 21.11
N PRO A 924 19.40 -26.55 22.31
CA PRO A 924 18.52 -26.47 23.49
C PRO A 924 18.67 -25.23 24.38
N LYS A 925 19.71 -24.42 24.15
CA LYS A 925 19.89 -23.11 24.82
C LYS A 925 20.58 -22.16 23.84
N SER A 926 20.21 -20.88 23.87
CA SER A 926 20.86 -19.88 23.03
C SER A 926 22.32 -19.65 23.48
N SER A 927 23.29 -19.90 22.61
CA SER A 927 24.70 -19.62 22.83
C SER A 927 25.08 -18.19 22.44
N SER A 928 26.30 -17.77 22.74
CA SER A 928 26.94 -16.66 22.01
C SER A 928 27.37 -17.11 20.61
N CYS A 929 27.70 -16.17 19.74
CA CYS A 929 28.22 -16.49 18.41
C CYS A 929 29.67 -17.00 18.46
N PHE A 930 29.98 -17.95 17.58
CA PHE A 930 31.28 -18.58 17.42
C PHE A 930 31.64 -18.73 15.93
N ARG A 931 32.88 -19.13 15.62
CA ARG A 931 33.32 -19.41 14.24
C ARG A 931 33.35 -20.90 13.95
N GLU A 932 33.21 -21.22 12.67
CA GLU A 932 33.29 -22.58 12.13
C GLU A 932 34.62 -23.25 12.46
N GLY A 933 34.54 -24.50 12.90
CA GLY A 933 35.68 -25.30 13.34
C GLY A 933 36.29 -24.93 14.70
N GLN A 934 35.80 -23.95 15.47
CA GLN A 934 36.36 -23.65 16.80
C GLN A 934 36.28 -24.83 17.78
N SER A 935 37.30 -25.02 18.62
CA SER A 935 37.41 -26.21 19.48
C SER A 935 36.23 -26.41 20.43
N VAL A 936 35.65 -27.62 20.44
CA VAL A 936 34.39 -27.95 21.14
C VAL A 936 34.45 -27.59 22.63
N GLY A 937 35.55 -27.89 23.33
CA GLY A 937 35.69 -27.55 24.74
C GLY A 937 35.66 -26.04 25.03
N LYS A 938 36.10 -25.18 24.09
CA LYS A 938 35.95 -23.73 24.19
C LYS A 938 34.51 -23.28 23.93
N LEU A 939 33.83 -23.94 22.99
CA LEU A 939 32.43 -23.66 22.66
C LEU A 939 31.49 -23.98 23.84
N GLU A 940 31.66 -25.15 24.46
CA GLU A 940 30.84 -25.60 25.59
C GLU A 940 31.01 -24.72 26.84
N THR A 941 32.24 -24.27 27.12
CA THR A 941 32.60 -23.53 28.34
C THR A 941 32.49 -22.00 28.20
N ILE A 942 32.99 -21.41 27.12
CA ILE A 942 33.05 -19.94 26.95
C ILE A 942 31.84 -19.44 26.16
N ASN A 943 31.50 -20.10 25.06
CA ASN A 943 30.39 -19.65 24.19
C ASN A 943 29.02 -20.15 24.67
N GLY A 944 28.97 -21.05 25.65
CA GLY A 944 27.74 -21.61 26.20
C GLY A 944 27.01 -22.55 25.24
N VAL A 945 27.73 -23.16 24.29
CA VAL A 945 27.21 -24.16 23.35
C VAL A 945 27.11 -25.51 24.07
N ASN A 946 26.21 -25.61 25.05
CA ASN A 946 26.06 -26.80 25.90
C ASN A 946 24.59 -27.20 26.11
N GLU A 947 24.39 -28.44 26.55
CA GLU A 947 23.06 -29.06 26.60
C GLU A 947 22.27 -28.75 27.88
N MET A 948 22.75 -27.87 28.76
CA MET A 948 22.12 -27.60 30.07
C MET A 948 20.65 -27.15 29.97
N GLY A 949 20.25 -26.54 28.85
CA GLY A 949 18.85 -26.18 28.59
C GLY A 949 17.88 -27.37 28.50
N ARG A 950 18.38 -28.59 28.24
CA ARG A 950 17.55 -29.82 28.22
C ARG A 950 17.03 -30.23 29.60
N LEU A 951 17.63 -29.74 30.69
CA LEU A 951 17.21 -30.07 32.05
C LEU A 951 15.83 -29.51 32.42
N THR A 952 15.30 -28.55 31.64
CA THR A 952 14.02 -27.87 31.91
C THR A 952 12.98 -28.04 30.80
N GLN A 953 13.28 -28.76 29.71
CA GLN A 953 12.39 -28.87 28.53
C GLN A 953 12.32 -30.30 27.98
N LEU A 954 11.10 -30.83 27.87
CA LEU A 954 10.82 -32.18 27.36
C LEU A 954 10.84 -32.24 25.82
N ASN A 955 12.04 -32.32 25.24
CA ASN A 955 12.27 -33.05 23.99
C ASN A 955 13.78 -33.31 23.81
N GLN A 956 14.17 -34.58 23.90
CA GLN A 956 15.59 -34.99 23.90
C GLN A 956 16.02 -35.37 22.47
N ASP A 957 17.26 -34.98 22.13
CA ASP A 957 17.99 -35.30 20.88
C ASP A 957 17.69 -34.46 19.61
N SER A 958 17.32 -33.19 19.75
CA SER A 958 17.37 -32.22 18.64
C SER A 958 18.21 -30.98 18.98
N TRP A 959 18.85 -30.39 17.98
CA TRP A 959 19.63 -29.15 18.02
C TRP A 959 19.20 -28.21 16.89
N LEU A 960 19.26 -26.91 17.14
CA LEU A 960 19.02 -25.89 16.13
C LEU A 960 20.18 -24.89 16.13
N PHE A 961 20.89 -24.81 15.00
CA PHE A 961 21.93 -23.83 14.77
C PHE A 961 21.45 -22.79 13.75
N VAL A 962 21.97 -21.56 13.88
CA VAL A 962 21.79 -20.50 12.87
C VAL A 962 23.15 -20.01 12.41
N VAL A 963 23.28 -19.77 11.10
CA VAL A 963 24.46 -19.17 10.49
C VAL A 963 24.19 -17.71 10.13
N TRP A 964 25.18 -16.88 10.41
CA TRP A 964 25.18 -15.44 10.23
C TRP A 964 26.20 -15.03 9.16
N LYS A 965 25.73 -14.32 8.13
CA LYS A 965 26.53 -13.72 7.05
C LYS A 965 26.88 -12.26 7.39
N ARG A 966 28.14 -11.85 7.23
CA ARG A 966 28.51 -10.43 7.26
C ARG A 966 28.02 -9.72 6.00
N VAL A 967 27.40 -8.55 6.15
CA VAL A 967 27.13 -7.60 5.06
C VAL A 967 27.80 -6.26 5.33
N SER A 968 28.16 -5.55 4.27
CA SER A 968 28.85 -4.27 4.36
C SER A 968 28.44 -3.34 3.21
N CYS A 969 28.26 -2.05 3.49
CA CYS A 969 27.94 -1.05 2.48
C CYS A 969 28.33 0.37 2.90
N CYS A 970 28.66 1.22 1.93
CA CYS A 970 28.78 2.67 2.14
C CYS A 970 27.44 3.34 1.75
N LYS A 971 26.89 4.14 2.67
CA LYS A 971 25.61 4.85 2.52
C LYS A 971 25.71 6.26 3.08
N ASP A 972 24.85 7.15 2.62
CA ASP A 972 24.82 8.54 3.06
C ASP A 972 24.69 8.64 4.60
N VAL A 973 25.28 9.67 5.25
CA VAL A 973 25.34 9.78 6.73
C VAL A 973 23.96 9.70 7.38
N ASN A 974 22.92 10.13 6.66
CA ASN A 974 21.51 10.02 7.06
C ASN A 974 21.02 8.58 7.30
N SER A 975 21.75 7.55 6.86
CA SER A 975 21.43 6.14 7.12
C SER A 975 21.83 5.63 8.51
N ILE A 976 22.61 6.40 9.29
CA ILE A 976 22.93 6.09 10.70
C ILE A 976 21.66 6.01 11.56
N PRO A 977 20.81 7.05 11.67
CA PRO A 977 19.57 6.97 12.46
C PRO A 977 18.57 5.96 11.87
N GLN A 978 18.56 5.74 10.55
CA GLN A 978 17.75 4.69 9.92
C GLN A 978 18.13 3.30 10.43
N ALA A 979 19.43 2.99 10.52
CA ALA A 979 19.91 1.69 11.01
C ALA A 979 19.52 1.45 12.47
N GLU A 980 19.66 2.46 13.33
CA GLU A 980 19.29 2.37 14.75
C GLU A 980 17.78 2.22 14.94
N PHE A 981 16.99 2.95 14.15
CA PHE A 981 15.54 2.79 14.12
C PHE A 981 15.12 1.39 13.65
N ALA A 982 15.66 0.90 12.53
CA ALA A 982 15.34 -0.42 11.98
C ALA A 982 15.70 -1.55 12.97
N LYS A 983 16.88 -1.46 13.59
CA LYS A 983 17.35 -2.38 14.64
C LYS A 983 16.40 -2.42 15.85
N ASN A 984 15.98 -1.26 16.35
CA ASN A 984 15.06 -1.17 17.48
C ASN A 984 13.65 -1.64 17.10
N ALA A 985 13.16 -1.28 15.91
CA ALA A 985 11.86 -1.72 15.40
C ALA A 985 11.79 -3.24 15.25
N MET A 986 12.85 -3.88 14.74
CA MET A 986 12.96 -5.34 14.64
C MET A 986 12.92 -6.03 16.02
N LYS A 987 13.61 -5.49 17.03
CA LYS A 987 13.51 -5.97 18.42
C LYS A 987 12.08 -5.86 18.96
N THR A 988 11.47 -4.68 18.85
CA THR A 988 10.10 -4.43 19.35
C THR A 988 9.07 -5.30 18.62
N MET A 989 9.22 -5.51 17.32
CA MET A 989 8.40 -6.41 16.51
C MET A 989 8.45 -7.84 17.06
N CYS A 990 9.66 -8.38 17.27
CA CYS A 990 9.82 -9.74 17.77
C CYS A 990 9.41 -9.91 19.25
N GLN A 991 9.49 -8.87 20.07
CA GLN A 991 8.95 -8.88 21.44
C GLN A 991 7.41 -8.96 21.46
N GLY A 992 6.72 -8.44 20.44
CA GLY A 992 5.26 -8.50 20.33
C GLY A 992 4.67 -9.83 19.82
N MET A 993 5.52 -10.85 19.60
CA MET A 993 5.13 -12.19 19.13
C MET A 993 5.26 -13.23 20.25
N GLU A 994 4.51 -13.05 21.35
CA GLU A 994 4.32 -14.02 22.44
C GLU A 994 2.83 -14.32 22.64
#